data_AF-A0A8H7E6N2-F1
#
_entry.id   AF-A0A8H7E6N2-F1
#
_cell.length_a   1.000
_cell.length_b   1.000
_cell.length_c   1.000
_cell.angle_alpha   90.00
_cell.angle_beta   90.00
_cell.angle_gamma   90.00
#
_symmetry.space_group_name_H-M   'P 1'
#
loop_
_entity.id
_entity.type
_entity.pdbx_description
1 polymer ?
#
loop_
_entity_poly.entity_id
_entity_poly.type
_entity_poly.pdbx_seq_one_letter_code
_entity_poly.pdbx_strand_id
1 'polypeptide(L)'
;MLRHFQKLHTPLRSVHKYPDSHTQTQRFHDAGWDSVDLDNLWELWSDQSFLAPSQRLQLDSIEPFDEWEEFALFAAHYFLLTARTKRELQEKPGCADEEARSNVSTRTASASDQSRGTYSLEFVENPKLKGLRRSGALLRFPVGPGYTNTAWIHHGGMISTGRTSSSDVYGLPKTRVDRARLPPLRISARQCHTITRLNNGYSILIGGRTSPSAAMHDCYLQTETGWESIQDLPIPRFRHSAAAVILPNSIPGLLVFGGKSASNQVEHDVLLWDRVTGWRTLQVIRSGPQPRFGTICVALGDDFGFISGGMRADGVVLQDSWRWTFVYRDRSVIGIAFAPCSLKIDTGAKLFFGRFGASYSLATGQLLLIGGIASSGCIQNAYEVMSLDVSNFTGADARNELELHVSKVDVRRGSNDPRPMLVGSSAIDRAGTEVLIVGGGAVCFSFGTYWNPGFYILYESTAPACLDWALVNCSTDPPLQNSLSHVQSRQDQQTAVERLPNETTADFLGLVKQSQPKILEGLDFGPCRTLWTKEYLSRKIGNGRQVVVHEAYGRSMNFGRKDFTYVTKSFGVFLDEAYNGGHQYLRSISVSDPSKKVANLDLDFPEIAQDFGLPPELRLATDTYHSSPLRITGDVAMWLHVDIMANVLCQIQGSKRLILFPPADMVKLDFPPGSTTSNLEIFKDGDPNDIVLIPGTHPHEVILRPGDVLFIPPLWAHTAAPLQKMSIAVNVFFRNLTKGYAAGKDVYGNRDLEAYENGRRDVEKIARAFDGIPPDLAHAYLLRLAHELQSKAERYAPSWV
;
A
#
# COMPACT_ATOMS: atom_id res chain seq x y z
N MET A 1 6.12 16.92 -9.78
CA MET A 1 5.78 18.33 -10.02
C MET A 1 5.76 18.72 -11.50
N LEU A 2 6.89 18.85 -12.22
CA LEU A 2 6.90 19.40 -13.60
C LEU A 2 5.96 18.66 -14.58
N ARG A 3 5.99 17.32 -14.59
CA ARG A 3 5.10 16.48 -15.40
C ARG A 3 3.61 16.74 -15.12
N HIS A 4 3.25 17.03 -13.86
CA HIS A 4 1.87 17.33 -13.46
C HIS A 4 1.37 18.63 -14.10
N PHE A 5 2.14 19.72 -13.96
CA PHE A 5 1.79 21.02 -14.55
C PHE A 5 1.80 21.00 -16.10
N GLN A 6 2.66 20.18 -16.71
CA GLN A 6 2.60 19.92 -18.15
C GLN A 6 1.28 19.23 -18.55
N LYS A 7 0.86 18.18 -17.81
CA LYS A 7 -0.41 17.47 -18.04
C LYS A 7 -1.63 18.40 -17.89
N LEU A 8 -1.57 19.38 -16.99
CA LEU A 8 -2.62 20.39 -16.80
C LEU A 8 -2.55 21.56 -17.81
N HIS A 9 -1.67 21.49 -18.81
CA HIS A 9 -1.44 22.58 -19.77
C HIS A 9 -1.06 23.94 -19.13
N THR A 10 -0.46 23.90 -17.94
CA THR A 10 -0.02 25.08 -17.16
C THR A 10 1.44 24.95 -16.72
N PRO A 11 2.39 24.76 -17.67
CA PRO A 11 3.77 24.42 -17.34
C PRO A 11 4.47 25.52 -16.53
N LEU A 12 5.22 25.11 -15.51
CA LEU A 12 6.13 26.00 -14.79
C LEU A 12 7.32 26.34 -15.69
N ARG A 13 7.35 27.55 -16.26
CA ARG A 13 8.37 27.93 -17.25
C ARG A 13 9.66 28.46 -16.62
N SER A 14 9.54 29.33 -15.63
CA SER A 14 10.70 30.05 -15.05
C SER A 14 11.70 29.13 -14.36
N VAL A 15 11.25 28.00 -13.80
CA VAL A 15 12.10 27.01 -13.13
C VAL A 15 13.15 26.38 -14.04
N HIS A 16 12.95 26.38 -15.37
CA HIS A 16 13.98 25.91 -16.31
C HIS A 16 15.16 26.88 -16.47
N LYS A 17 14.91 28.18 -16.24
CA LYS A 17 15.96 29.23 -16.30
C LYS A 17 16.54 29.54 -14.92
N TYR A 18 15.71 29.43 -13.89
CA TYR A 18 16.04 29.76 -12.49
C TYR A 18 15.69 28.56 -11.59
N PRO A 19 16.48 27.47 -11.65
CA PRO A 19 16.16 26.20 -11.00
C PRO A 19 16.41 26.17 -9.49
N ASP A 20 17.18 27.11 -8.95
CA ASP A 20 17.65 27.12 -7.56
C ASP A 20 17.56 28.51 -6.91
N SER A 21 17.76 28.55 -5.59
CA SER A 21 17.66 29.79 -4.79
C SER A 21 18.62 30.89 -5.27
N HIS A 22 19.81 30.52 -5.72
CA HIS A 22 20.81 31.49 -6.17
C HIS A 22 20.46 32.13 -7.49
N THR A 23 20.06 31.33 -8.48
CA THR A 23 19.59 31.83 -9.78
C THR A 23 18.32 32.67 -9.63
N GLN A 24 17.43 32.34 -8.69
CA GLN A 24 16.28 33.20 -8.36
C GLN A 24 16.68 34.51 -7.68
N THR A 25 17.65 34.49 -6.77
CA THR A 25 18.17 35.71 -6.13
C THR A 25 18.84 36.62 -7.15
N GLN A 26 19.71 36.04 -7.99
CA GLN A 26 20.41 36.75 -9.05
C GLN A 26 19.43 37.37 -10.06
N ARG A 27 18.35 36.65 -10.40
CA ARG A 27 17.29 37.18 -11.29
C ARG A 27 16.74 38.52 -10.81
N PHE A 28 16.56 38.70 -9.50
CA PHE A 28 16.04 39.95 -8.94
C PHE A 28 17.14 41.01 -8.84
N HIS A 29 18.36 40.64 -8.46
CA HIS A 29 19.49 41.58 -8.51
C HIS A 29 19.72 42.13 -9.93
N ASP A 30 19.69 41.27 -10.95
CA ASP A 30 19.80 41.66 -12.36
C ASP A 30 18.64 42.57 -12.81
N ALA A 31 17.49 42.49 -12.14
CA ALA A 31 16.33 43.34 -12.39
C ALA A 31 16.35 44.66 -11.58
N GLY A 32 17.45 44.96 -10.87
CA GLY A 32 17.65 46.22 -10.14
C GLY A 32 17.13 46.23 -8.71
N TRP A 33 16.93 45.07 -8.07
CA TRP A 33 16.59 44.98 -6.65
C TRP A 33 17.86 44.91 -5.78
N ASP A 34 18.02 45.89 -4.87
CA ASP A 34 19.24 46.05 -4.06
C ASP A 34 19.37 45.03 -2.92
N SER A 35 18.24 44.55 -2.40
CA SER A 35 18.17 43.58 -1.31
C SER A 35 17.14 42.52 -1.66
N VAL A 36 17.56 41.25 -1.60
CA VAL A 36 16.73 40.09 -1.94
C VAL A 36 16.98 39.02 -0.88
N ASP A 37 15.93 38.65 -0.16
CA ASP A 37 15.92 37.55 0.81
C ASP A 37 15.06 36.42 0.24
N LEU A 38 15.58 35.18 0.20
CA LEU A 38 14.84 34.01 -0.25
C LEU A 38 15.10 32.83 0.68
N ASP A 39 14.02 32.26 1.19
CA ASP A 39 14.04 31.02 1.97
C ASP A 39 13.01 30.04 1.39
N ASN A 40 13.39 28.76 1.31
CA ASN A 40 12.41 27.72 0.96
C ASN A 40 11.45 27.45 2.14
N LEU A 41 10.29 26.85 1.88
CA LEU A 41 9.29 26.66 2.94
C LEU A 41 9.76 25.70 4.06
N TRP A 42 10.74 24.84 3.79
CA TRP A 42 11.30 23.92 4.80
C TRP A 42 12.31 24.63 5.72
N GLU A 43 13.06 25.58 5.17
CA GLU A 43 13.91 26.49 5.92
C GLU A 43 13.07 27.39 6.82
N LEU A 44 12.00 28.00 6.27
CA LEU A 44 11.04 28.80 7.05
C LEU A 44 10.34 28.00 8.14
N TRP A 45 9.98 26.74 7.84
CA TRP A 45 9.43 25.84 8.87
C TRP A 45 10.41 25.66 10.03
N SER A 46 11.71 25.55 9.74
CA SER A 46 12.74 25.29 10.75
C SER A 46 13.19 26.55 11.50
N ASP A 47 13.01 27.73 10.90
CA ASP A 47 13.38 29.02 11.47
C ASP A 47 12.47 29.42 12.65
N GLN A 48 13.06 29.53 13.84
CA GLN A 48 12.35 29.91 15.06
C GLN A 48 11.90 31.37 15.08
N SER A 49 12.54 32.24 14.28
CA SER A 49 12.15 33.65 14.14
C SER A 49 10.89 33.81 13.29
N PHE A 50 10.66 32.89 12.34
CA PHE A 50 9.47 32.83 11.50
C PHE A 50 8.34 32.02 12.14
N LEU A 51 8.65 30.82 12.67
CA LEU A 51 7.69 29.93 13.30
C LEU A 51 8.23 29.36 14.62
N ALA A 52 7.66 29.81 15.74
CA ALA A 52 8.11 29.39 17.06
C ALA A 52 7.85 27.89 17.30
N PRO A 53 8.69 27.19 18.11
CA PRO A 53 8.49 25.78 18.43
C PRO A 53 7.09 25.46 18.98
N SER A 54 6.51 26.36 19.78
CA SER A 54 5.15 26.21 20.33
C SER A 54 4.07 26.21 19.25
N GLN A 55 4.24 27.01 18.19
CA GLN A 55 3.31 27.05 17.07
C GLN A 55 3.40 25.77 16.23
N ARG A 56 4.61 25.25 16.01
CA ARG A 56 4.81 23.95 15.33
C ARG A 56 4.13 22.82 16.10
N LEU A 57 4.37 22.74 17.41
CA LEU A 57 3.75 21.74 18.27
C LEU A 57 2.22 21.85 18.33
N GLN A 58 1.67 23.07 18.24
CA GLN A 58 0.22 23.26 18.22
C GLN A 58 -0.44 22.61 17.00
N LEU A 59 0.27 22.45 15.89
CA LEU A 59 -0.28 21.81 14.68
C LEU A 59 -0.61 20.33 14.89
N ASP A 60 0.05 19.64 15.82
CA ASP A 60 -0.28 18.25 16.18
C ASP A 60 -1.69 18.12 16.78
N SER A 61 -2.29 19.22 17.27
CA SER A 61 -3.67 19.24 17.75
C SER A 61 -4.73 19.36 16.64
N ILE A 62 -4.31 19.70 15.41
CA ILE A 62 -5.20 19.90 14.27
C ILE A 62 -5.50 18.57 13.58
N GLU A 63 -4.46 17.81 13.25
CA GLU A 63 -4.60 16.50 12.64
C GLU A 63 -3.40 15.57 12.91
N PRO A 64 -3.61 14.24 12.90
CA PRO A 64 -2.50 13.29 12.99
C PRO A 64 -1.58 13.33 11.76
N PHE A 65 -0.30 13.62 11.97
CA PHE A 65 0.66 13.77 10.86
C PHE A 65 1.92 12.90 11.03
N ASP A 66 2.32 12.23 9.94
CA ASP A 66 3.58 11.46 9.87
C ASP A 66 4.16 11.35 8.44
N GLU A 67 3.83 12.31 7.56
CA GLU A 67 4.31 12.37 6.17
C GLU A 67 5.45 13.39 6.03
N TRP A 68 6.37 13.40 7.00
CA TRP A 68 7.44 14.39 7.11
C TRP A 68 8.39 14.43 5.90
N GLU A 69 8.72 13.28 5.32
CA GLU A 69 9.52 13.24 4.09
C GLU A 69 8.78 13.87 2.90
N GLU A 70 7.47 13.67 2.80
CA GLU A 70 6.64 14.30 1.76
C GLU A 70 6.58 15.81 1.94
N PHE A 71 6.37 16.25 3.18
CA PHE A 71 6.30 17.67 3.50
C PHE A 71 7.63 18.37 3.23
N ALA A 72 8.77 17.77 3.61
CA ALA A 72 10.09 18.31 3.29
C ALA A 72 10.36 18.34 1.78
N LEU A 73 10.00 17.28 1.05
CA LEU A 73 10.10 17.28 -0.42
C LEU A 73 9.25 18.39 -1.04
N PHE A 74 8.01 18.57 -0.60
CA PHE A 74 7.13 19.65 -1.06
C PHE A 74 7.71 21.03 -0.71
N ALA A 75 8.03 21.25 0.56
CA ALA A 75 8.43 22.53 1.11
C ALA A 75 9.77 23.02 0.56
N ALA A 76 10.69 22.11 0.22
CA ALA A 76 11.95 22.46 -0.43
C ALA A 76 11.81 22.89 -1.90
N HIS A 77 10.66 22.63 -2.54
CA HIS A 77 10.39 23.04 -3.93
C HIS A 77 9.54 24.30 -4.04
N TYR A 78 9.20 24.93 -2.91
CA TYR A 78 8.50 26.21 -2.84
C TYR A 78 9.33 27.17 -1.98
N PHE A 79 9.25 28.47 -2.29
CA PHE A 79 10.00 29.48 -1.56
C PHE A 79 9.21 30.76 -1.38
N LEU A 80 9.57 31.51 -0.35
CA LEU A 80 9.18 32.90 -0.15
C LEU A 80 10.39 33.77 -0.53
N LEU A 81 10.18 34.75 -1.42
CA LEU A 81 11.19 35.74 -1.77
C LEU A 81 10.66 37.14 -1.46
N THR A 82 11.47 37.92 -0.75
CA THR A 82 11.23 39.34 -0.49
C THR A 82 12.32 40.16 -1.16
N ALA A 83 11.95 41.07 -2.05
CA ALA A 83 12.88 41.98 -2.73
C ALA A 83 12.55 43.43 -2.41
N ARG A 84 13.58 44.27 -2.18
CA ARG A 84 13.46 45.67 -1.78
C ARG A 84 14.41 46.56 -2.59
N THR A 85 13.97 47.80 -2.88
CA THR A 85 14.74 48.82 -3.63
C THR A 85 15.49 49.80 -2.74
N LYS A 86 15.43 49.64 -1.41
CA LYS A 86 16.20 50.42 -0.45
C LYS A 86 16.91 49.46 0.50
N ARG A 87 18.21 49.67 0.71
CA ARG A 87 18.94 49.07 1.83
C ARG A 87 18.40 49.65 3.13
N GLU A 88 17.60 48.89 3.86
CA GLU A 88 17.43 49.15 5.28
C GLU A 88 18.67 48.65 6.01
N LEU A 89 19.30 49.53 6.80
CA LEU A 89 20.32 49.16 7.78
C LEU A 89 19.63 48.41 8.93
N GLN A 90 19.23 47.16 8.71
CA GLN A 90 18.88 46.26 9.80
C GLN A 90 20.12 45.45 10.15
N GLU A 91 20.69 45.74 11.32
CA GLU A 91 21.61 44.84 12.01
C GLU A 91 20.84 43.54 12.34
N LYS A 92 20.88 42.55 11.44
CA LYS A 92 20.64 41.17 11.87
C LYS A 92 21.70 40.86 12.94
N PRO A 93 21.34 40.35 14.14
CA PRO A 93 22.33 39.85 15.07
C PRO A 93 23.12 38.76 14.34
N GLY A 94 24.43 38.95 14.21
CA GLY A 94 25.30 38.05 13.46
C GLY A 94 25.18 36.62 13.97
N CYS A 95 24.49 35.77 13.22
CA CYS A 95 24.55 34.34 13.38
C CYS A 95 25.60 33.84 12.38
N ALA A 96 26.65 33.21 12.89
CA ALA A 96 27.78 32.68 12.10
C ALA A 96 27.38 31.66 11.01
N ASP A 97 26.09 31.31 10.91
CA ASP A 97 25.54 30.34 9.96
C ASP A 97 25.14 30.95 8.60
N GLU A 98 24.90 32.26 8.46
CA GLU A 98 24.50 32.84 7.16
C GLU A 98 25.65 32.85 6.14
N GLU A 99 26.89 33.06 6.58
CA GLU A 99 28.08 32.93 5.70
C GLU A 99 28.31 31.48 5.25
N ALA A 100 27.86 30.47 6.00
CA ALA A 100 27.95 29.08 5.57
C ALA A 100 26.85 28.72 4.55
N ARG A 101 25.69 29.37 4.59
CA ARG A 101 24.52 29.06 3.74
C ARG A 101 24.55 29.75 2.38
N SER A 102 25.02 31.00 2.30
CA SER A 102 25.13 31.72 1.02
C SER A 102 26.35 31.30 0.19
N ASN A 103 27.42 30.83 0.84
CA ASN A 103 28.67 30.43 0.18
C ASN A 103 28.64 29.04 -0.50
N VAL A 104 27.61 28.22 -0.25
CA VAL A 104 27.51 26.87 -0.88
C VAL A 104 27.02 26.95 -2.32
N SER A 105 26.31 28.01 -2.71
CA SER A 105 25.84 28.14 -4.09
C SER A 105 26.94 28.55 -5.08
N THR A 106 28.13 28.95 -4.62
CA THR A 106 29.18 29.53 -5.47
C THR A 106 30.59 28.97 -5.24
N ARG A 107 30.80 28.00 -4.34
CA ARG A 107 32.11 27.34 -4.15
C ARG A 107 32.04 25.82 -4.28
N THR A 108 31.87 25.34 -5.51
CA THR A 108 32.41 24.03 -5.91
C THR A 108 33.91 24.18 -6.20
N ALA A 109 34.74 24.25 -5.17
CA ALA A 109 36.17 23.89 -5.24
C ALA A 109 36.87 23.95 -3.85
N SER A 110 37.44 22.79 -3.49
CA SER A 110 38.60 22.49 -2.61
C SER A 110 38.52 22.85 -1.12
N ALA A 111 38.92 21.99 -0.16
CA ALA A 111 40.08 21.10 -0.16
C ALA A 111 39.94 19.88 0.79
N SER A 112 39.11 18.89 0.44
CA SER A 112 39.20 17.47 0.86
C SER A 112 38.21 16.61 0.06
N ASP A 113 37.99 16.98 -1.21
CA ASP A 113 37.00 16.40 -2.13
C ASP A 113 37.36 14.97 -2.61
N GLN A 114 38.06 14.20 -1.78
CA GLN A 114 38.38 12.81 -2.05
C GLN A 114 37.18 11.95 -1.67
N SER A 115 36.37 11.59 -2.67
CA SER A 115 35.38 10.55 -2.52
C SER A 115 36.06 9.26 -2.06
N ARG A 116 35.56 8.68 -0.97
CA ARG A 116 36.04 7.39 -0.47
C ARG A 116 35.34 6.27 -1.23
N GLY A 117 35.92 5.96 -2.40
CA GLY A 117 35.47 4.89 -3.27
C GLY A 117 34.45 5.36 -4.29
N THR A 118 34.50 4.73 -5.47
CA THR A 118 33.48 4.84 -6.50
C THR A 118 32.54 3.66 -6.34
N TYR A 119 31.25 3.93 -6.25
CA TYR A 119 30.21 2.91 -6.21
C TYR A 119 29.41 2.91 -7.50
N SER A 120 28.99 1.74 -7.93
CA SER A 120 28.03 1.56 -9.00
C SER A 120 26.66 1.29 -8.39
N LEU A 121 25.62 1.89 -8.99
CA LEU A 121 24.23 1.65 -8.66
C LEU A 121 23.55 1.00 -9.87
N GLU A 122 23.26 -0.28 -9.74
CA GLU A 122 22.53 -1.05 -10.74
C GLU A 122 21.05 -1.06 -10.41
N PHE A 123 20.20 -0.87 -11.42
CA PHE A 123 18.75 -0.95 -11.31
C PHE A 123 18.25 -2.26 -11.89
N VAL A 124 17.36 -2.94 -11.13
CA VAL A 124 16.65 -4.13 -11.59
C VAL A 124 15.16 -3.87 -11.51
N GLU A 125 14.49 -3.92 -12.66
CA GLU A 125 13.04 -3.69 -12.75
C GLU A 125 12.27 -4.84 -12.09
N ASN A 126 11.27 -4.50 -11.26
CA ASN A 126 10.35 -5.51 -10.74
C ASN A 126 9.33 -5.90 -11.81
N PRO A 127 8.74 -7.11 -11.74
CA PRO A 127 7.54 -7.42 -12.51
C PRO A 127 6.49 -6.33 -12.31
N LYS A 128 5.80 -5.93 -13.40
CA LYS A 128 4.81 -4.84 -13.36
C LYS A 128 3.84 -4.99 -12.19
N LEU A 129 3.63 -3.90 -11.45
CA LEU A 129 2.77 -3.80 -10.26
C LEU A 129 3.21 -4.60 -9.03
N LYS A 130 4.40 -5.22 -9.02
CA LYS A 130 4.95 -5.91 -7.85
C LYS A 130 6.11 -5.14 -7.22
N GLY A 131 6.39 -5.38 -5.93
CA GLY A 131 7.48 -4.74 -5.20
C GLY A 131 7.32 -3.22 -4.97
N LEU A 132 6.12 -2.67 -5.20
CA LEU A 132 5.81 -1.26 -5.00
C LEU A 132 5.41 -1.02 -3.53
N ARG A 133 6.40 -0.83 -2.66
CA ARG A 133 6.24 -0.73 -1.20
C ARG A 133 7.10 0.37 -0.62
N ARG A 134 6.66 1.02 0.46
CA ARG A 134 7.48 1.93 1.26
C ARG A 134 7.22 1.76 2.75
N SER A 135 8.18 2.17 3.58
CA SER A 135 8.11 2.16 5.04
C SER A 135 7.84 0.77 5.64
N GLY A 136 8.26 -0.28 4.93
CA GLY A 136 8.36 -1.65 5.45
C GLY A 136 9.72 -1.89 6.09
N ALA A 137 9.96 -3.12 6.53
CA ALA A 137 11.23 -3.54 7.13
C ALA A 137 11.78 -4.79 6.44
N LEU A 138 13.11 -4.89 6.39
CA LEU A 138 13.82 -6.01 5.78
C LEU A 138 14.15 -7.08 6.82
N LEU A 139 13.98 -8.34 6.45
CA LEU A 139 14.62 -9.46 7.11
C LEU A 139 15.45 -10.28 6.14
N ARG A 140 16.57 -10.82 6.63
CA ARG A 140 17.45 -11.72 5.89
C ARG A 140 17.22 -13.15 6.38
N PHE A 141 17.01 -14.07 5.45
CA PHE A 141 16.67 -15.45 5.75
C PHE A 141 17.54 -16.44 4.95
N PRO A 142 18.29 -17.34 5.61
CA PRO A 142 19.05 -18.40 4.93
C PRO A 142 18.12 -19.44 4.27
N VAL A 143 18.42 -19.85 3.03
CA VAL A 143 17.58 -20.75 2.21
C VAL A 143 18.40 -21.83 1.50
N GLY A 144 17.75 -22.93 1.14
CA GLY A 144 18.35 -24.06 0.42
C GLY A 144 18.95 -25.14 1.34
N PRO A 145 19.29 -26.32 0.78
CA PRO A 145 19.92 -27.40 1.54
C PRO A 145 21.22 -26.91 2.18
N GLY A 146 21.35 -27.07 3.50
CA GLY A 146 22.52 -26.60 4.25
C GLY A 146 22.71 -25.08 4.28
N TYR A 147 21.65 -24.29 4.05
CA TYR A 147 21.69 -22.82 4.05
C TYR A 147 22.68 -22.23 3.03
N THR A 148 22.76 -22.88 1.86
CA THR A 148 23.69 -22.54 0.77
C THR A 148 23.36 -21.24 0.05
N ASN A 149 22.18 -20.64 0.27
CA ASN A 149 21.76 -19.38 -0.33
C ASN A 149 21.04 -18.50 0.71
N THR A 150 20.73 -17.25 0.39
CA THR A 150 20.02 -16.31 1.25
C THR A 150 18.89 -15.62 0.47
N ALA A 151 17.78 -15.32 1.16
CA ALA A 151 16.67 -14.53 0.67
C ALA A 151 16.48 -13.29 1.55
N TRP A 152 15.98 -12.20 0.95
CA TRP A 152 15.67 -10.96 1.64
C TRP A 152 14.19 -10.68 1.50
N ILE A 153 13.52 -10.43 2.61
CA ILE A 153 12.08 -10.31 2.66
C ILE A 153 11.76 -8.89 3.13
N HIS A 154 11.04 -8.12 2.32
CA HIS A 154 10.55 -6.79 2.67
C HIS A 154 9.10 -6.92 3.16
N HIS A 155 8.88 -6.78 4.46
CA HIS A 155 7.61 -7.02 5.11
C HIS A 155 6.91 -5.72 5.51
N GLY A 156 5.58 -5.72 5.46
CA GLY A 156 4.73 -4.62 5.92
C GLY A 156 4.91 -3.32 5.13
N GLY A 157 4.72 -2.17 5.75
CA GLY A 157 4.73 -0.89 5.06
C GLY A 157 3.42 -0.57 4.33
N MET A 158 3.53 0.31 3.35
CA MET A 158 2.40 0.80 2.55
C MET A 158 2.62 0.51 1.07
N ILE A 159 1.54 0.05 0.42
CA ILE A 159 1.41 -0.20 -1.02
C ILE A 159 0.28 0.67 -1.59
N SER A 160 -0.04 0.51 -2.87
CA SER A 160 -1.08 1.30 -3.56
C SER A 160 -2.50 1.17 -2.96
N THR A 161 -2.81 0.05 -2.29
CA THR A 161 -4.10 -0.20 -1.62
C THR A 161 -4.10 0.19 -0.13
N GLY A 162 -2.99 0.74 0.38
CA GLY A 162 -2.83 1.12 1.78
C GLY A 162 -1.81 0.26 2.51
N ARG A 163 -1.95 0.17 3.84
CA ARG A 163 -1.04 -0.60 4.69
C ARG A 163 -1.24 -2.09 4.46
N THR A 164 -0.16 -2.86 4.50
CA THR A 164 -0.21 -4.30 4.20
C THR A 164 0.54 -5.11 5.25
N SER A 165 0.18 -6.38 5.39
CA SER A 165 0.95 -7.43 6.08
C SER A 165 1.62 -8.39 5.09
N SER A 166 1.59 -8.08 3.79
CA SER A 166 2.26 -8.89 2.77
C SER A 166 3.77 -8.73 2.83
N SER A 167 4.48 -9.62 2.14
CA SER A 167 5.93 -9.60 2.04
C SER A 167 6.38 -9.74 0.59
N ASP A 168 7.37 -8.96 0.18
CA ASP A 168 8.08 -9.11 -1.10
C ASP A 168 9.39 -9.85 -0.85
N VAL A 169 9.74 -10.81 -1.70
CA VAL A 169 10.94 -11.65 -1.53
C VAL A 169 11.93 -11.41 -2.66
N TYR A 170 13.16 -11.11 -2.30
CA TYR A 170 14.28 -10.84 -3.20
C TYR A 170 15.35 -11.90 -3.02
N GLY A 171 15.91 -12.37 -4.13
CA GLY A 171 16.95 -13.40 -4.15
C GLY A 171 17.33 -13.78 -5.58
N LEU A 172 18.17 -14.81 -5.71
CA LEU A 172 18.44 -15.46 -7.00
C LEU A 172 17.16 -16.04 -7.60
N PRO A 173 16.99 -16.19 -8.94
CA PRO A 173 15.70 -16.53 -9.56
C PRO A 173 15.16 -17.91 -9.16
N LYS A 174 16.07 -18.81 -8.79
CA LYS A 174 15.76 -20.16 -8.29
C LYS A 174 15.51 -20.20 -6.78
N THR A 175 15.62 -19.06 -6.09
CA THR A 175 15.34 -18.96 -4.67
C THR A 175 13.88 -19.30 -4.42
N ARG A 176 13.67 -20.13 -3.41
CA ARG A 176 12.37 -20.59 -2.95
C ARG A 176 12.35 -20.42 -1.45
N VAL A 177 11.43 -19.58 -0.97
CA VAL A 177 11.17 -19.38 0.45
C VAL A 177 9.86 -20.09 0.77
N ASP A 178 9.88 -20.88 1.84
CA ASP A 178 8.70 -21.52 2.42
C ASP A 178 7.83 -20.44 3.11
N ARG A 179 6.52 -20.47 2.88
CA ARG A 179 5.57 -19.53 3.49
C ARG A 179 5.59 -19.61 5.01
N ALA A 180 5.86 -20.77 5.61
CA ALA A 180 5.96 -20.93 7.06
C ALA A 180 7.09 -20.08 7.68
N ARG A 181 8.08 -19.67 6.87
CA ARG A 181 9.20 -18.80 7.28
C ARG A 181 8.87 -17.31 7.16
N LEU A 182 7.87 -16.95 6.35
CA LEU A 182 7.43 -15.56 6.21
C LEU A 182 6.67 -15.11 7.47
N PRO A 183 6.65 -13.79 7.74
CA PRO A 183 5.76 -13.21 8.73
C PRO A 183 4.30 -13.72 8.56
N PRO A 184 3.71 -14.35 9.59
CA PRO A 184 2.38 -14.94 9.50
C PRO A 184 1.27 -13.89 9.51
N LEU A 185 0.08 -14.26 9.04
CA LEU A 185 -1.08 -13.36 8.92
C LEU A 185 -1.54 -12.71 10.23
N ARG A 186 -1.21 -13.30 11.39
CA ARG A 186 -1.47 -12.70 12.71
C ARG A 186 -0.66 -11.42 12.95
N ILE A 187 0.47 -11.24 12.26
CA ILE A 187 1.20 -9.97 12.23
C ILE A 187 0.41 -9.03 11.33
N SER A 188 -0.37 -8.16 11.96
CA SER A 188 -1.27 -7.23 11.28
C SER A 188 -0.54 -6.19 10.43
N ALA A 189 -1.26 -5.64 9.45
CA ALA A 189 -0.75 -4.65 8.51
C ALA A 189 -0.26 -3.38 9.24
N ARG A 190 0.99 -2.97 8.98
CA ARG A 190 1.68 -1.91 9.73
C ARG A 190 2.75 -1.24 8.90
N GLN A 191 3.18 -0.03 9.25
CA GLN A 191 4.36 0.63 8.66
C GLN A 191 5.25 1.25 9.75
N CYS A 192 6.46 1.64 9.39
CA CYS A 192 7.43 2.28 10.30
C CYS A 192 7.74 1.45 11.56
N HIS A 193 7.71 0.12 11.40
CA HIS A 193 8.20 -0.87 12.36
C HIS A 193 9.65 -1.22 12.01
N THR A 194 10.37 -1.87 12.92
CA THR A 194 11.70 -2.43 12.63
C THR A 194 11.66 -3.94 12.65
N ILE A 195 12.48 -4.57 11.80
CA ILE A 195 12.87 -5.98 11.94
C ILE A 195 14.39 -6.01 12.06
N THR A 196 14.89 -6.50 13.19
CA THR A 196 16.33 -6.49 13.49
C THR A 196 16.84 -7.92 13.66
N ARG A 197 17.90 -8.28 12.94
CA ARG A 197 18.55 -9.58 13.07
C ARG A 197 19.52 -9.57 14.26
N LEU A 198 19.34 -10.51 15.18
CA LEU A 198 20.20 -10.74 16.34
C LEU A 198 21.40 -11.63 15.98
N ASN A 199 22.42 -11.61 16.84
CA ASN A 199 23.69 -12.30 16.58
C ASN A 199 23.60 -13.83 16.60
N ASN A 200 22.58 -14.38 17.27
CA ASN A 200 22.25 -15.81 17.21
C ASN A 200 21.50 -16.21 15.93
N GLY A 201 21.24 -15.25 15.04
CA GLY A 201 20.55 -15.48 13.78
C GLY A 201 19.02 -15.47 13.88
N TYR A 202 18.44 -15.07 15.00
CA TYR A 202 17.00 -14.79 15.10
C TYR A 202 16.70 -13.37 14.64
N SER A 203 15.45 -13.07 14.35
CA SER A 203 15.03 -11.72 13.98
C SER A 203 13.86 -11.28 14.84
N ILE A 204 13.81 -10.01 15.23
CA ILE A 204 12.76 -9.47 16.09
C ILE A 204 12.03 -8.34 15.37
N LEU A 205 10.70 -8.47 15.25
CA LEU A 205 9.80 -7.44 14.74
C LEU A 205 9.20 -6.70 15.93
N ILE A 206 9.25 -5.36 15.92
CA ILE A 206 8.69 -4.56 17.01
C ILE A 206 7.87 -3.36 16.49
N GLY A 207 6.71 -3.17 17.13
CA GLY A 207 5.87 -1.97 16.99
C GLY A 207 5.44 -1.64 15.56
N GLY A 208 5.51 -0.36 15.23
CA GLY A 208 4.97 0.22 14.01
C GLY A 208 3.65 0.94 14.26
N ARG A 209 2.96 1.29 13.18
CA ARG A 209 1.65 1.95 13.26
C ARG A 209 0.70 1.56 12.14
N THR A 210 -0.59 1.68 12.43
CA THR A 210 -1.63 1.73 11.40
C THR A 210 -1.81 3.19 10.96
N SER A 211 -2.33 4.08 11.79
CA SER A 211 -2.38 5.54 11.54
C SER A 211 -1.34 6.30 12.39
N PRO A 212 -1.03 7.58 12.11
CA PRO A 212 -0.14 8.38 12.97
C PRO A 212 -0.60 8.48 14.44
N SER A 213 -1.87 8.16 14.75
CA SER A 213 -2.43 8.11 16.12
C SER A 213 -2.58 6.68 16.67
N ALA A 214 -2.26 5.66 15.88
CA ALA A 214 -2.45 4.26 16.25
C ALA A 214 -1.11 3.52 16.16
N ALA A 215 -0.22 3.86 17.11
CA ALA A 215 1.03 3.16 17.33
C ALA A 215 0.77 1.76 17.89
N MET A 216 1.71 0.85 17.66
CA MET A 216 1.61 -0.57 18.02
C MET A 216 2.72 -0.94 19.00
N HIS A 217 2.42 -1.83 19.94
CA HIS A 217 3.36 -2.34 20.95
C HIS A 217 3.73 -3.81 20.73
N ASP A 218 2.99 -4.52 19.87
CA ASP A 218 3.17 -5.95 19.69
C ASP A 218 4.52 -6.30 19.08
N CYS A 219 5.12 -7.37 19.62
CA CYS A 219 6.46 -7.81 19.28
C CYS A 219 6.47 -9.29 18.92
N TYR A 220 7.29 -9.65 17.93
CA TYR A 220 7.41 -11.02 17.44
C TYR A 220 8.86 -11.42 17.24
N LEU A 221 9.20 -12.62 17.69
CA LEU A 221 10.51 -13.22 17.50
C LEU A 221 10.42 -14.30 16.42
N GLN A 222 11.24 -14.17 15.39
CA GLN A 222 11.49 -15.18 14.37
C GLN A 222 12.65 -16.06 14.83
N THR A 223 12.37 -17.34 15.03
CA THR A 223 13.33 -18.39 15.37
C THR A 223 13.42 -19.42 14.26
N GLU A 224 14.23 -20.46 14.44
CA GLU A 224 14.31 -21.59 13.52
C GLU A 224 13.01 -22.39 13.39
N THR A 225 12.12 -22.35 14.39
CA THR A 225 10.84 -23.07 14.37
C THR A 225 9.69 -22.22 13.84
N GLY A 226 9.92 -20.93 13.56
CA GLY A 226 8.93 -20.01 13.03
C GLY A 226 8.84 -18.72 13.85
N TRP A 227 7.68 -18.07 13.78
CA TRP A 227 7.43 -16.82 14.49
C TRP A 227 6.71 -17.09 15.82
N GLU A 228 7.13 -16.46 16.91
CA GLU A 228 6.43 -16.46 18.20
C GLU A 228 6.14 -15.02 18.64
N SER A 229 5.02 -14.82 19.33
CA SER A 229 4.75 -13.55 20.00
C SER A 229 5.61 -13.51 21.27
N ILE A 230 6.23 -12.36 21.52
CA ILE A 230 7.02 -12.09 22.72
C ILE A 230 6.37 -10.93 23.48
N GLN A 231 6.99 -10.50 24.58
CA GLN A 231 6.48 -9.41 25.40
C GLN A 231 6.28 -8.14 24.58
N ASP A 232 5.16 -7.47 24.80
CA ASP A 232 4.86 -6.19 24.16
C ASP A 232 5.79 -5.08 24.67
N LEU A 233 6.01 -4.07 23.82
CA LEU A 233 6.69 -2.84 24.22
C LEU A 233 5.93 -2.19 25.39
N PRO A 234 6.62 -1.63 26.40
CA PRO A 234 5.96 -0.91 27.49
C PRO A 234 5.07 0.24 27.01
N ILE A 235 5.46 0.88 25.90
CA ILE A 235 4.73 1.95 25.24
C ILE A 235 4.71 1.64 23.73
N PRO A 236 3.54 1.69 23.06
CA PRO A 236 3.46 1.48 21.62
C PRO A 236 4.30 2.52 20.89
N ARG A 237 5.01 2.13 19.82
CA ARG A 237 5.90 3.06 19.11
C ARG A 237 6.12 2.74 17.64
N PHE A 238 6.30 3.79 16.83
CA PHE A 238 6.71 3.71 15.42
C PHE A 238 7.83 4.71 15.13
N ARG A 239 8.55 4.53 14.00
CA ARG A 239 9.74 5.33 13.66
C ARG A 239 10.82 5.33 14.75
N HIS A 240 10.84 4.30 15.59
CA HIS A 240 11.95 4.04 16.50
C HIS A 240 13.09 3.39 15.72
N SER A 241 14.28 3.35 16.33
CA SER A 241 15.43 2.66 15.79
C SER A 241 15.77 1.48 16.69
N ALA A 242 16.21 0.38 16.10
CA ALA A 242 16.51 -0.85 16.83
C ALA A 242 17.85 -1.44 16.37
N ALA A 243 18.74 -1.70 17.33
CA ALA A 243 20.09 -2.24 17.08
C ALA A 243 20.30 -3.54 17.85
N ALA A 244 20.84 -4.56 17.18
CA ALA A 244 21.25 -5.80 17.82
C ALA A 244 22.51 -5.56 18.64
N VAL A 245 22.54 -6.11 19.86
CA VAL A 245 23.65 -5.97 20.82
C VAL A 245 23.99 -7.33 21.43
N ILE A 246 25.19 -7.45 22.00
CA ILE A 246 25.58 -8.62 22.80
C ILE A 246 25.71 -8.19 24.26
N LEU A 247 24.93 -8.83 25.11
CA LEU A 247 24.96 -8.67 26.56
C LEU A 247 25.99 -9.63 27.20
N PRO A 248 26.37 -9.41 28.47
CA PRO A 248 27.28 -10.27 29.19
C PRO A 248 26.88 -11.75 29.10
N ASN A 249 27.88 -12.64 29.06
CA ASN A 249 27.72 -14.07 28.76
C ASN A 249 27.22 -14.36 27.34
N SER A 250 27.49 -13.47 26.39
CA SER A 250 27.15 -13.63 24.97
C SER A 250 25.65 -13.77 24.70
N ILE A 251 24.82 -13.13 25.53
CA ILE A 251 23.36 -13.16 25.41
C ILE A 251 22.94 -12.14 24.33
N PRO A 252 22.25 -12.56 23.25
CA PRO A 252 21.74 -11.62 22.25
C PRO A 252 20.66 -10.72 22.85
N GLY A 253 20.74 -9.42 22.56
CA GLY A 253 19.75 -8.44 22.98
C GLY A 253 19.38 -7.46 21.87
N LEU A 254 18.34 -6.67 22.14
CA LEU A 254 17.89 -5.60 21.26
C LEU A 254 17.84 -4.27 22.02
N LEU A 255 18.60 -3.29 21.53
CA LEU A 255 18.51 -1.90 21.99
C LEU A 255 17.49 -1.15 21.13
N VAL A 256 16.52 -0.49 21.75
CA VAL A 256 15.51 0.35 21.06
C VAL A 256 15.62 1.78 21.55
N PHE A 257 15.67 2.71 20.60
CA PHE A 257 15.86 4.13 20.87
C PHE A 257 14.83 4.98 20.11
N GLY A 258 14.23 5.93 20.83
CA GLY A 258 13.34 6.95 20.27
C GLY A 258 12.02 6.40 19.71
N GLY A 259 11.48 7.13 18.74
CA GLY A 259 10.18 6.85 18.11
C GLY A 259 9.04 7.70 18.65
N LYS A 260 7.85 7.51 18.09
CA LYS A 260 6.61 8.17 18.49
C LYS A 260 5.61 7.15 18.99
N SER A 261 4.91 7.47 20.07
CA SER A 261 3.76 6.70 20.56
C SER A 261 2.42 7.32 20.15
N ALA A 262 2.41 8.63 19.89
CA ALA A 262 1.29 9.37 19.35
C ALA A 262 1.79 10.55 18.49
N SER A 263 0.87 11.30 17.88
CA SER A 263 1.21 12.43 17.00
C SER A 263 2.05 13.51 17.69
N ASN A 264 1.81 13.79 18.97
CA ASN A 264 2.52 14.80 19.76
C ASN A 264 3.50 14.22 20.80
N GLN A 265 3.71 12.90 20.81
CA GLN A 265 4.48 12.22 21.85
C GLN A 265 5.68 11.50 21.24
N VAL A 266 6.88 12.04 21.51
CA VAL A 266 8.17 11.45 21.15
C VAL A 266 8.78 10.82 22.39
N GLU A 267 9.18 9.55 22.24
CA GLU A 267 9.70 8.77 23.36
C GLU A 267 11.16 9.13 23.66
N HIS A 268 11.47 9.17 24.96
CA HIS A 268 12.77 9.55 25.50
C HIS A 268 13.49 8.39 26.21
N ASP A 269 12.78 7.28 26.39
CA ASP A 269 13.31 6.09 27.03
C ASP A 269 14.25 5.33 26.09
N VAL A 270 15.12 4.53 26.71
CA VAL A 270 16.00 3.60 26.00
C VAL A 270 15.65 2.21 26.49
N LEU A 271 15.14 1.36 25.61
CA LEU A 271 14.72 0.02 26.00
C LEU A 271 15.80 -0.99 25.61
N LEU A 272 16.01 -1.97 26.49
CA LEU A 272 16.81 -3.14 26.23
C LEU A 272 15.94 -4.37 26.41
N TRP A 273 15.96 -5.26 25.41
CA TRP A 273 15.32 -6.55 25.47
C TRP A 273 16.35 -7.67 25.46
N ASP A 274 16.12 -8.69 26.28
CA ASP A 274 16.72 -10.00 26.13
C ASP A 274 15.66 -11.08 26.39
N ARG A 275 15.88 -12.29 25.87
CA ARG A 275 14.88 -13.36 25.94
C ARG A 275 14.56 -13.82 27.37
N VAL A 276 15.48 -13.62 28.31
CA VAL A 276 15.34 -14.10 29.70
C VAL A 276 14.57 -13.09 30.55
N THR A 277 14.92 -11.81 30.43
CA THR A 277 14.35 -10.75 31.28
C THR A 277 13.23 -9.94 30.63
N GLY A 278 13.06 -10.04 29.31
CA GLY A 278 12.10 -9.23 28.56
C GLY A 278 12.56 -7.78 28.40
N TRP A 279 11.60 -6.87 28.24
CA TRP A 279 11.86 -5.43 28.10
C TRP A 279 12.22 -4.80 29.43
N ARG A 280 13.32 -4.03 29.45
CA ARG A 280 13.65 -3.13 30.56
C ARG A 280 14.10 -1.76 30.05
N THR A 281 13.75 -0.71 30.78
CA THR A 281 14.24 0.64 30.51
C THR A 281 15.64 0.81 31.10
N LEU A 282 16.61 1.21 30.27
CA LEU A 282 17.96 1.54 30.71
C LEU A 282 18.00 2.94 31.31
N GLN A 283 18.65 3.06 32.48
CA GLN A 283 18.95 4.36 33.05
C GLN A 283 19.99 5.07 32.19
N VAL A 284 19.68 6.30 31.76
CA VAL A 284 20.65 7.17 31.10
C VAL A 284 21.58 7.76 32.15
N ILE A 285 22.87 7.46 32.03
CA ILE A 285 23.90 7.95 32.95
C ILE A 285 24.40 9.31 32.44
N ARG A 286 24.21 10.37 33.25
CA ARG A 286 24.44 11.79 32.89
C ARG A 286 23.41 12.28 31.85
N SER A 287 23.81 13.17 30.95
CA SER A 287 22.97 13.72 29.88
C SER A 287 22.99 12.82 28.64
N GLY A 288 21.82 12.61 28.05
CA GLY A 288 21.66 11.91 26.77
C GLY A 288 21.25 12.83 25.63
N PRO A 289 21.17 12.30 24.40
CA PRO A 289 20.51 12.96 23.28
C PRO A 289 19.06 13.32 23.64
N GLN A 290 18.59 14.46 23.13
CA GLN A 290 17.18 14.83 23.25
C GLN A 290 16.25 13.80 22.57
N PRO A 291 14.98 13.70 22.99
CA PRO A 291 14.00 12.78 22.42
C PRO A 291 13.81 13.01 20.93
N ARG A 292 13.75 11.93 20.16
CA ARG A 292 13.70 11.99 18.69
C ARG A 292 13.06 10.76 18.07
N PHE A 293 12.59 10.90 16.83
CA PHE A 293 12.06 9.80 16.02
C PHE A 293 12.65 9.84 14.61
N GLY A 294 12.60 8.69 13.92
CA GLY A 294 13.17 8.51 12.57
C GLY A 294 14.69 8.72 12.52
N THR A 295 15.37 8.50 13.64
CA THR A 295 16.83 8.58 13.77
C THR A 295 17.49 7.31 13.25
N ILE A 296 18.80 7.35 13.10
CA ILE A 296 19.61 6.17 12.86
C ILE A 296 20.29 5.80 14.17
N CYS A 297 20.15 4.54 14.57
CA CYS A 297 20.84 3.97 15.72
C CYS A 297 21.51 2.68 15.27
N VAL A 298 22.83 2.63 15.36
CA VAL A 298 23.65 1.51 14.88
C VAL A 298 24.50 0.98 16.02
N ALA A 299 24.60 -0.34 16.17
CA ALA A 299 25.63 -0.98 16.98
C ALA A 299 26.89 -1.16 16.14
N LEU A 300 28.01 -0.62 16.62
CA LEU A 300 29.32 -0.76 15.96
C LEU A 300 30.15 -1.88 16.58
N GLY A 301 29.76 -2.32 17.78
CA GLY A 301 30.26 -3.52 18.44
C GLY A 301 29.22 -4.06 19.40
N ASP A 302 29.65 -4.94 20.31
CA ASP A 302 28.78 -5.68 21.23
C ASP A 302 27.97 -4.77 22.16
N ASP A 303 28.60 -3.70 22.65
CA ASP A 303 28.08 -2.86 23.74
C ASP A 303 28.24 -1.36 23.53
N PHE A 304 28.53 -0.96 22.29
CA PHE A 304 28.63 0.44 21.91
C PHE A 304 28.19 0.68 20.47
N GLY A 305 27.86 1.93 20.19
CA GLY A 305 27.47 2.33 18.85
C GLY A 305 27.22 3.81 18.73
N PHE A 306 26.41 4.15 17.73
CA PHE A 306 26.25 5.51 17.24
C PHE A 306 24.78 5.84 16.97
N ILE A 307 24.40 7.09 17.23
CA ILE A 307 23.10 7.68 16.89
C ILE A 307 23.32 9.00 16.16
N SER A 308 22.59 9.23 15.08
CA SER A 308 22.60 10.52 14.38
C SER A 308 21.25 10.88 13.80
N GLY A 309 21.01 12.19 13.73
CA GLY A 309 19.84 12.75 13.10
C GLY A 309 18.55 12.43 13.87
N GLY A 310 17.50 12.13 13.12
CA GLY A 310 16.13 12.09 13.60
C GLY A 310 15.50 13.47 13.66
N MET A 311 14.27 13.51 14.15
CA MET A 311 13.46 14.70 14.23
C MET A 311 12.95 14.90 15.66
N ARG A 312 12.95 16.15 16.12
CA ARG A 312 12.36 16.56 17.40
C ARG A 312 10.83 16.53 17.34
N ALA A 313 10.19 16.60 18.51
CA ALA A 313 8.72 16.69 18.61
C ALA A 313 8.12 17.85 17.79
N ASP A 314 8.83 18.98 17.66
CA ASP A 314 8.38 20.15 16.90
C ASP A 314 8.64 20.05 15.39
N GLY A 315 8.98 18.87 14.87
CA GLY A 315 9.10 18.64 13.43
C GLY A 315 10.40 19.15 12.80
N VAL A 316 11.45 19.39 13.59
CA VAL A 316 12.76 19.87 13.09
C VAL A 316 13.80 18.76 13.13
N VAL A 317 14.53 18.60 12.01
CA VAL A 317 15.60 17.60 11.87
C VAL A 317 16.81 17.99 12.71
N LEU A 318 17.36 17.00 13.40
CA LEU A 318 18.55 17.14 14.23
C LEU A 318 19.81 16.89 13.41
N GLN A 319 20.87 17.64 13.70
CA GLN A 319 22.21 17.49 13.09
C GLN A 319 23.26 16.96 14.07
N ASP A 320 22.86 16.72 15.31
CA ASP A 320 23.75 16.19 16.34
C ASP A 320 24.01 14.69 16.14
N SER A 321 25.09 14.23 16.76
CA SER A 321 25.55 12.86 16.66
C SER A 321 26.16 12.43 17.98
N TRP A 322 25.80 11.23 18.41
CA TRP A 322 26.08 10.73 19.74
C TRP A 322 26.64 9.31 19.65
N ARG A 323 27.67 9.04 20.44
CA ARG A 323 28.04 7.66 20.76
C ARG A 323 27.25 7.20 21.97
N TRP A 324 26.94 5.91 22.00
CA TRP A 324 26.36 5.26 23.17
C TRP A 324 27.21 4.06 23.60
N THR A 325 27.25 3.81 24.90
CA THR A 325 28.02 2.72 25.53
C THR A 325 27.22 2.14 26.71
N PHE A 326 27.22 0.83 26.89
CA PHE A 326 26.63 0.23 28.08
C PHE A 326 27.49 0.47 29.33
N VAL A 327 26.80 0.69 30.45
CA VAL A 327 27.40 0.82 31.77
C VAL A 327 27.11 -0.44 32.56
N TYR A 328 28.18 -1.05 33.08
CA TYR A 328 28.11 -2.35 33.75
C TYR A 328 28.34 -2.25 35.26
N ARG A 329 27.67 -3.12 36.01
CA ARG A 329 27.98 -3.47 37.40
C ARG A 329 27.79 -4.98 37.56
N ASP A 330 28.76 -5.66 38.16
CA ASP A 330 28.71 -7.11 38.42
C ASP A 330 28.30 -7.94 37.19
N ARG A 331 28.90 -7.64 36.03
CA ARG A 331 28.61 -8.26 34.72
C ARG A 331 27.13 -8.15 34.28
N SER A 332 26.42 -7.12 34.74
CA SER A 332 25.06 -6.79 34.32
C SER A 332 25.01 -5.37 33.78
N VAL A 333 24.24 -5.16 32.70
CA VAL A 333 23.99 -3.82 32.15
C VAL A 333 23.04 -3.07 33.08
N ILE A 334 23.53 -2.01 33.72
CA ILE A 334 22.74 -1.18 34.64
C ILE A 334 22.24 0.12 34.01
N GLY A 335 22.80 0.52 32.86
CA GLY A 335 22.44 1.75 32.20
C GLY A 335 23.18 1.95 30.89
N ILE A 336 22.98 3.12 30.31
CA ILE A 336 23.60 3.54 29.04
C ILE A 336 24.17 4.95 29.21
N ALA A 337 25.39 5.16 28.73
CA ALA A 337 26.03 6.46 28.72
C ALA A 337 26.15 6.98 27.29
N PHE A 338 25.86 8.26 27.11
CA PHE A 338 26.01 8.95 25.84
C PHE A 338 27.14 9.98 25.92
N ALA A 339 27.80 10.21 24.79
CA ALA A 339 28.70 11.34 24.62
C ALA A 339 28.59 11.88 23.18
N PRO A 340 28.83 13.18 22.96
CA PRO A 340 28.92 13.73 21.62
C PRO A 340 29.96 12.98 20.79
N CYS A 341 29.65 12.72 19.52
CA CYS A 341 30.57 12.11 18.58
C CYS A 341 31.36 13.19 17.83
N SER A 342 32.70 13.07 17.78
CA SER A 342 33.51 13.92 16.91
C SER A 342 33.40 13.42 15.46
N LEU A 343 33.06 14.31 14.54
CA LEU A 343 32.92 13.99 13.11
C LEU A 343 33.95 14.80 12.31
N LYS A 344 34.81 14.10 11.57
CA LYS A 344 35.59 14.69 10.48
C LYS A 344 34.75 14.66 9.22
N ILE A 345 34.12 15.78 8.92
CA ILE A 345 33.17 15.92 7.82
C ILE A 345 33.37 17.27 7.12
N ASP A 346 33.31 17.25 5.79
CA ASP A 346 33.38 18.47 4.99
C ASP A 346 32.18 19.37 5.28
N THR A 347 32.38 20.69 5.27
CA THR A 347 31.33 21.67 5.58
C THR A 347 30.07 21.48 4.72
N GLY A 348 30.24 21.16 3.43
CA GLY A 348 29.12 20.89 2.52
C GLY A 348 28.35 19.61 2.87
N ALA A 349 29.05 18.53 3.26
CA ALA A 349 28.43 17.27 3.64
C ALA A 349 27.75 17.34 5.01
N LYS A 350 28.25 18.20 5.91
CA LYS A 350 27.70 18.39 7.26
C LYS A 350 26.21 18.74 7.27
N LEU A 351 25.75 19.52 6.30
CA LEU A 351 24.34 19.91 6.17
C LEU A 351 23.39 18.75 5.85
N PHE A 352 23.93 17.66 5.27
CA PHE A 352 23.15 16.51 4.80
C PHE A 352 23.35 15.26 5.68
N PHE A 353 24.16 15.36 6.74
CA PHE A 353 24.53 14.22 7.58
C PHE A 353 23.47 13.83 8.61
N GLY A 354 22.94 14.81 9.35
CA GLY A 354 21.80 14.56 10.23
C GLY A 354 20.55 14.37 9.39
N ARG A 355 19.99 13.15 9.44
CA ARG A 355 18.85 12.76 8.59
C ARG A 355 17.67 12.25 9.38
N PHE A 356 16.49 12.48 8.81
CA PHE A 356 15.26 11.83 9.21
C PHE A 356 14.82 10.82 8.14
N GLY A 357 14.41 9.62 8.55
CA GLY A 357 13.85 8.60 7.65
C GLY A 357 14.87 7.96 6.70
N ALA A 358 16.17 8.14 6.97
CA ALA A 358 17.24 7.54 6.19
C ALA A 358 17.42 6.05 6.54
N SER A 359 17.82 5.27 5.54
CA SER A 359 18.27 3.88 5.71
C SER A 359 19.78 3.84 5.90
N TYR A 360 20.28 2.74 6.47
CA TYR A 360 21.72 2.49 6.53
C TYR A 360 22.05 1.03 6.25
N SER A 361 23.30 0.77 5.89
CA SER A 361 23.85 -0.58 5.74
C SER A 361 25.31 -0.60 6.19
N LEU A 362 25.73 -1.67 6.87
CA LEU A 362 27.11 -1.87 7.28
C LEU A 362 27.81 -2.78 6.25
N ALA A 363 28.69 -2.22 5.43
CA ALA A 363 29.41 -2.92 4.36
C ALA A 363 30.93 -2.79 4.57
N THR A 364 31.67 -3.89 4.61
CA THR A 364 33.16 -3.96 4.72
C THR A 364 33.86 -2.83 5.50
N GLY A 365 33.55 -2.66 6.79
CA GLY A 365 34.19 -1.60 7.61
C GLY A 365 33.76 -0.16 7.26
N GLN A 366 32.67 -0.01 6.52
CA GLN A 366 32.01 1.25 6.20
C GLN A 366 30.53 1.18 6.61
N LEU A 367 30.01 2.26 7.18
CA LEU A 367 28.58 2.47 7.36
C LEU A 367 28.08 3.38 6.24
N LEU A 368 27.23 2.86 5.37
CA LEU A 368 26.60 3.63 4.30
C LEU A 368 25.29 4.22 4.80
N LEU A 369 25.15 5.54 4.67
CA LEU A 369 23.97 6.32 4.99
C LEU A 369 23.24 6.68 3.69
N ILE A 370 21.97 6.26 3.55
CA ILE A 370 21.24 6.26 2.28
C ILE A 370 19.88 6.96 2.44
N GLY A 371 19.63 7.98 1.61
CA GLY A 371 18.30 8.59 1.49
C GLY A 371 17.85 9.42 2.69
N GLY A 372 16.53 9.57 2.85
CA GLY A 372 15.92 10.42 3.88
C GLY A 372 15.88 11.90 3.53
N ILE A 373 15.63 12.74 4.54
CA ILE A 373 15.63 14.21 4.44
C ILE A 373 16.59 14.82 5.46
N ALA A 374 17.13 16.01 5.17
CA ALA A 374 18.06 16.73 6.03
C ALA A 374 17.45 18.03 6.57
N SER A 375 18.20 18.78 7.39
CA SER A 375 17.73 20.10 7.88
C SER A 375 17.51 21.10 6.76
N SER A 376 18.24 20.98 5.65
CA SER A 376 18.02 21.78 4.43
C SER A 376 16.94 21.22 3.50
N GLY A 377 16.20 20.19 3.93
CA GLY A 377 15.11 19.57 3.16
C GLY A 377 15.61 18.44 2.27
N CYS A 378 15.41 18.60 0.95
CA CYS A 378 15.84 17.63 -0.05
C CYS A 378 17.36 17.41 0.00
N ILE A 379 17.78 16.15 0.01
CA ILE A 379 19.20 15.79 -0.07
C ILE A 379 19.64 15.91 -1.54
N GLN A 380 20.73 16.65 -1.77
CA GLN A 380 21.29 16.78 -3.12
C GLN A 380 21.89 15.45 -3.59
N ASN A 381 21.90 15.23 -4.90
CA ASN A 381 22.33 13.96 -5.50
C ASN A 381 23.72 13.50 -5.03
N ALA A 382 24.69 14.42 -4.95
CA ALA A 382 26.05 14.14 -4.51
C ALA A 382 26.16 13.65 -3.05
N TYR A 383 25.12 13.87 -2.25
CA TYR A 383 25.08 13.45 -0.85
C TYR A 383 24.01 12.40 -0.59
N GLU A 384 23.26 11.90 -1.57
CA GLU A 384 22.21 10.88 -1.32
C GLU A 384 22.76 9.64 -0.59
N VAL A 385 24.02 9.30 -0.89
CA VAL A 385 24.80 8.26 -0.22
C VAL A 385 26.07 8.88 0.39
N MET A 386 26.30 8.61 1.66
CA MET A 386 27.55 8.97 2.35
C MET A 386 28.12 7.74 3.08
N SER A 387 29.43 7.67 3.22
CA SER A 387 30.09 6.62 4.00
C SER A 387 30.65 7.20 5.29
N LEU A 388 30.61 6.38 6.35
CA LEU A 388 31.35 6.60 7.56
C LEU A 388 32.36 5.46 7.69
N ASP A 389 33.62 5.82 7.91
CA ASP A 389 34.67 4.82 8.14
C ASP A 389 34.55 4.24 9.54
N VAL A 390 34.29 2.94 9.59
CA VAL A 390 34.12 2.17 10.82
C VAL A 390 35.11 1.01 10.94
N SER A 391 36.16 1.01 10.10
CA SER A 391 37.15 -0.07 10.02
C SER A 391 38.03 -0.20 11.28
N ASN A 392 38.32 0.93 11.94
CA ASN A 392 39.19 0.97 13.12
C ASN A 392 38.52 0.49 14.42
N PHE A 393 37.28 -0.01 14.37
CA PHE A 393 36.48 -0.31 15.56
C PHE A 393 36.49 -1.78 16.01
N THR A 394 37.51 -2.55 15.62
CA THR A 394 37.63 -3.98 15.94
C THR A 394 38.39 -4.29 17.25
N GLY A 395 38.52 -3.35 18.19
CA GLY A 395 39.29 -3.54 19.44
C GLY A 395 38.79 -2.75 20.67
N ALA A 396 39.32 -3.09 21.85
CA ALA A 396 38.92 -2.50 23.14
C ALA A 396 39.19 -0.99 23.25
N ASP A 397 40.15 -0.47 22.48
CA ASP A 397 40.53 0.96 22.44
C ASP A 397 39.50 1.84 21.70
N ALA A 398 38.59 1.24 20.92
CA ALA A 398 37.50 1.93 20.22
C ALA A 398 36.48 2.61 21.14
N ARG A 399 36.52 2.30 22.45
CA ARG A 399 35.53 2.75 23.44
C ARG A 399 35.69 4.21 23.87
N ASN A 400 36.91 4.76 23.83
CA ASN A 400 37.22 6.00 24.54
C ASN A 400 37.28 7.25 23.66
N GLU A 401 37.66 7.16 22.38
CA GLU A 401 37.67 8.29 21.43
C GLU A 401 37.18 7.84 20.04
N LEU A 402 35.92 8.16 19.72
CA LEU A 402 35.29 7.84 18.44
C LEU A 402 35.35 9.09 17.55
N GLU A 403 36.38 9.19 16.71
CA GLU A 403 36.41 10.16 15.63
C GLU A 403 35.98 9.46 14.33
N LEU A 404 34.80 9.82 13.81
CA LEU A 404 34.27 9.23 12.58
C LEU A 404 34.59 10.12 11.38
N HIS A 405 35.20 9.54 10.36
CA HIS A 405 35.41 10.21 9.09
C HIS A 405 34.21 9.99 8.20
N VAL A 406 33.54 11.08 7.82
CA VAL A 406 32.37 11.06 6.94
C VAL A 406 32.78 11.58 5.57
N SER A 407 32.46 10.83 4.53
CA SER A 407 32.77 11.19 3.16
C SER A 407 31.56 11.01 2.26
N LYS A 408 31.41 11.89 1.26
CA LYS A 408 30.46 11.65 0.17
C LYS A 408 30.92 10.46 -0.67
N VAL A 409 29.97 9.75 -1.27
CA VAL A 409 30.25 8.61 -2.13
C VAL A 409 29.87 8.96 -3.57
N ASP A 410 30.79 8.74 -4.50
CA ASP A 410 30.50 8.93 -5.92
C ASP A 410 29.73 7.70 -6.44
N VAL A 411 28.43 7.89 -6.65
CA VAL A 411 27.53 6.83 -7.15
C VAL A 411 27.35 6.97 -8.66
N ARG A 412 27.95 6.07 -9.41
CA ARG A 412 27.76 5.94 -10.86
C ARG A 412 26.48 5.16 -11.14
N ARG A 413 25.60 5.74 -11.95
CA ARG A 413 24.35 5.12 -12.38
C ARG A 413 24.36 4.92 -13.90
N GLY A 414 23.76 3.84 -14.39
CA GLY A 414 23.55 3.65 -15.82
C GLY A 414 22.75 4.82 -16.42
N SER A 415 23.02 5.16 -17.68
CA SER A 415 22.38 6.31 -18.36
C SER A 415 20.86 6.18 -18.45
N ASN A 416 20.35 4.95 -18.52
CA ASN A 416 18.93 4.65 -18.63
C ASN A 416 18.27 4.27 -17.29
N ASP A 417 19.06 4.12 -16.22
CA ASP A 417 18.51 3.66 -14.94
C ASP A 417 17.76 4.79 -14.23
N PRO A 418 16.55 4.53 -13.70
CA PRO A 418 15.77 5.54 -12.99
C PRO A 418 16.47 5.91 -11.67
N ARG A 419 16.51 7.21 -11.35
CA ARG A 419 16.96 7.66 -10.03
C ARG A 419 16.02 7.13 -8.93
N PRO A 420 16.52 6.53 -7.84
CA PRO A 420 15.69 6.04 -6.76
C PRO A 420 14.98 7.17 -6.01
N MET A 421 13.71 6.98 -5.64
CA MET A 421 13.02 7.73 -4.60
C MET A 421 13.35 7.11 -3.25
N LEU A 422 14.28 7.72 -2.50
CA LEU A 422 14.79 7.19 -1.23
C LEU A 422 13.97 7.64 -0.01
N VAL A 423 12.63 7.64 -0.15
CA VAL A 423 11.66 7.92 0.91
C VAL A 423 10.96 6.64 1.28
N GLY A 424 11.14 6.18 2.52
CA GLY A 424 10.61 4.90 3.00
C GLY A 424 11.20 3.69 2.26
N SER A 425 12.36 3.83 1.62
CA SER A 425 13.15 2.69 1.15
C SER A 425 13.79 1.96 2.34
N SER A 426 14.19 0.71 2.16
CA SER A 426 14.98 -0.04 3.13
C SER A 426 16.28 -0.50 2.49
N ALA A 427 17.37 -0.49 3.26
CA ALA A 427 18.67 -0.96 2.82
C ALA A 427 19.21 -2.06 3.75
N ILE A 428 19.95 -3.01 3.20
CA ILE A 428 20.59 -4.08 3.96
C ILE A 428 21.83 -4.60 3.22
N ASP A 429 22.81 -5.08 3.97
CA ASP A 429 24.03 -5.66 3.40
C ASP A 429 23.74 -6.99 2.69
N ARG A 430 24.51 -7.22 1.63
CA ARG A 430 24.58 -8.43 0.83
C ARG A 430 26.03 -8.86 0.73
N ALA A 431 26.29 -10.07 1.22
CA ALA A 431 27.61 -10.74 1.14
C ALA A 431 28.81 -9.89 1.61
N GLY A 432 28.57 -8.87 2.45
CA GLY A 432 29.60 -7.97 2.98
C GLY A 432 30.00 -6.81 2.06
N THR A 433 29.87 -6.94 0.74
CA THR A 433 30.41 -5.98 -0.25
C THR A 433 29.35 -5.21 -1.03
N GLU A 434 28.08 -5.60 -0.93
CA GLU A 434 26.99 -5.07 -1.74
C GLU A 434 25.84 -4.64 -0.83
N VAL A 435 25.03 -3.68 -1.27
CA VAL A 435 23.87 -3.19 -0.51
C VAL A 435 22.64 -3.26 -1.38
N LEU A 436 21.64 -4.00 -0.91
CA LEU A 436 20.33 -4.08 -1.53
C LEU A 436 19.46 -2.93 -1.03
N ILE A 437 18.93 -2.11 -1.93
CA ILE A 437 17.99 -1.03 -1.64
C ILE A 437 16.65 -1.38 -2.29
N VAL A 438 15.62 -1.59 -1.48
CA VAL A 438 14.28 -2.00 -1.93
C VAL A 438 13.20 -1.05 -1.47
N GLY A 439 12.10 -1.05 -2.23
CA GLY A 439 10.96 -0.17 -2.01
C GLY A 439 11.33 1.30 -2.15
N GLY A 440 10.49 2.15 -1.57
CA GLY A 440 10.60 3.59 -1.64
C GLY A 440 9.58 4.20 -2.61
N GLY A 441 9.08 5.38 -2.24
CA GLY A 441 8.07 6.07 -3.00
C GLY A 441 7.52 7.27 -2.25
N ALA A 442 6.94 8.20 -3.00
CA ALA A 442 6.39 9.44 -2.49
C ALA A 442 5.04 9.74 -3.17
N VAL A 443 4.03 10.20 -2.41
CA VAL A 443 2.77 10.73 -2.95
C VAL A 443 3.05 12.01 -3.75
N CYS A 444 4.14 12.71 -3.43
CA CYS A 444 4.59 13.91 -4.12
C CYS A 444 3.54 15.02 -4.07
N PHE A 445 2.94 15.24 -2.90
CA PHE A 445 1.82 16.17 -2.70
C PHE A 445 0.66 15.85 -3.67
N SER A 446 -0.06 16.85 -4.16
CA SER A 446 -1.12 16.68 -5.16
C SER A 446 -0.60 16.38 -6.58
N PHE A 447 0.71 16.23 -6.79
CA PHE A 447 1.29 16.05 -8.12
C PHE A 447 1.17 14.62 -8.66
N GLY A 448 0.92 13.65 -7.79
CA GLY A 448 0.71 12.24 -8.12
C GLY A 448 1.81 11.34 -7.60
N THR A 449 1.40 10.16 -7.12
CA THR A 449 2.28 9.19 -6.46
C THR A 449 3.33 8.61 -7.41
N TYR A 450 4.56 8.55 -6.93
CA TYR A 450 5.69 7.87 -7.55
C TYR A 450 6.14 6.71 -6.65
N TRP A 451 6.32 5.54 -7.26
CA TRP A 451 6.90 4.36 -6.62
C TRP A 451 8.18 3.99 -7.35
N ASN A 452 9.17 3.50 -6.62
CA ASN A 452 10.33 2.90 -7.26
C ASN A 452 9.87 1.67 -8.07
N PRO A 453 10.11 1.62 -9.38
CA PRO A 453 9.59 0.55 -10.26
C PRO A 453 10.36 -0.78 -10.11
N GLY A 454 11.43 -0.77 -9.32
CA GLY A 454 12.35 -1.87 -9.15
C GLY A 454 13.14 -1.73 -7.85
N PHE A 455 14.22 -2.47 -7.74
CA PHE A 455 15.18 -2.36 -6.65
C PHE A 455 16.56 -1.98 -7.19
N TYR A 456 17.45 -1.61 -6.27
CA TYR A 456 18.77 -1.14 -6.60
C TYR A 456 19.83 -1.94 -5.85
N ILE A 457 20.94 -2.18 -6.52
CA ILE A 457 22.12 -2.83 -5.94
C ILE A 457 23.25 -1.80 -5.98
N LEU A 458 23.73 -1.42 -4.80
CA LEU A 458 24.86 -0.53 -4.62
C LEU A 458 26.10 -1.36 -4.29
N TYR A 459 27.18 -1.22 -5.05
CA TYR A 459 28.41 -2.00 -4.87
C TYR A 459 29.64 -1.17 -5.26
N GLU A 460 30.80 -1.50 -4.68
CA GLU A 460 32.05 -0.82 -5.01
C GLU A 460 32.50 -1.18 -6.44
N SER A 461 32.85 -0.20 -7.29
CA SER A 461 33.09 -0.41 -8.72
C SER A 461 34.29 -1.32 -9.06
N THR A 462 35.13 -1.66 -8.08
CA THR A 462 36.24 -2.63 -8.23
C THR A 462 35.77 -4.09 -8.06
N ALA A 463 34.57 -4.31 -7.53
CA ALA A 463 33.99 -5.64 -7.36
C ALA A 463 33.44 -6.18 -8.70
N PRO A 464 33.57 -7.50 -8.98
CA PRO A 464 32.97 -8.10 -10.16
C PRO A 464 31.43 -7.94 -10.11
N ALA A 465 30.83 -7.44 -11.19
CA ALA A 465 29.37 -7.38 -11.32
C ALA A 465 28.79 -8.79 -11.14
N CYS A 466 27.86 -8.98 -10.18
CA CYS A 466 27.41 -10.32 -9.84
C CYS A 466 25.89 -10.42 -9.52
N LEU A 467 25.23 -11.11 -10.46
CA LEU A 467 24.08 -12.02 -10.39
C LEU A 467 22.69 -11.47 -10.79
N ASP A 468 21.99 -12.33 -11.55
CA ASP A 468 20.61 -12.22 -12.02
C ASP A 468 19.59 -12.20 -10.87
N TRP A 469 19.53 -11.16 -10.04
CA TRP A 469 18.57 -11.13 -8.94
C TRP A 469 17.22 -10.66 -9.40
N ALA A 470 16.18 -11.17 -8.76
CA ALA A 470 14.82 -10.82 -9.10
C ALA A 470 13.96 -10.76 -7.83
N LEU A 471 12.84 -10.06 -7.96
CA LEU A 471 11.69 -10.32 -7.10
C LEU A 471 11.21 -11.74 -7.37
N VAL A 472 11.40 -12.64 -6.42
CA VAL A 472 11.04 -14.05 -6.55
C VAL A 472 9.63 -14.29 -6.01
N ASN A 473 8.88 -15.15 -6.70
CA ASN A 473 7.64 -15.63 -6.13
C ASN A 473 7.97 -16.52 -4.93
N CYS A 474 7.26 -16.32 -3.83
CA CYS A 474 7.25 -17.30 -2.76
C CYS A 474 6.79 -18.63 -3.36
N SER A 475 7.40 -19.73 -2.92
CA SER A 475 6.85 -21.05 -3.24
C SER A 475 5.45 -21.02 -2.66
N THR A 476 4.44 -20.99 -3.53
CA THR A 476 3.10 -21.34 -3.13
C THR A 476 3.23 -22.72 -2.54
N ASP A 477 2.90 -22.89 -1.26
CA ASP A 477 2.36 -24.19 -0.90
C ASP A 477 1.28 -24.52 -1.95
N PRO A 478 1.12 -25.81 -2.32
CA PRO A 478 -0.16 -26.21 -2.91
C PRO A 478 -1.26 -25.56 -2.07
N PRO A 479 -2.29 -25.00 -2.72
CA PRO A 479 -3.31 -24.18 -2.05
C PRO A 479 -3.65 -24.84 -0.73
N LEU A 480 -3.60 -24.08 0.38
CA LEU A 480 -3.93 -24.51 1.73
C LEU A 480 -5.07 -25.54 1.69
N GLN A 481 -4.67 -26.82 1.59
CA GLN A 481 -5.43 -27.91 2.13
C GLN A 481 -5.35 -27.60 3.61
N ASN A 482 -6.38 -26.89 4.10
CA ASN A 482 -6.76 -27.06 5.47
C ASN A 482 -6.67 -28.57 5.71
N SER A 483 -5.81 -28.93 6.65
CA SER A 483 -5.84 -30.21 7.33
C SER A 483 -7.19 -30.23 8.05
N LEU A 484 -8.25 -30.44 7.25
CA LEU A 484 -9.41 -31.16 7.67
C LEU A 484 -8.82 -32.47 8.13
N SER A 485 -8.75 -32.64 9.46
CA SER A 485 -8.98 -33.94 10.04
C SER A 485 -10.00 -34.64 9.15
N HIS A 486 -9.67 -35.85 8.67
CA HIS A 486 -10.58 -36.74 7.98
C HIS A 486 -11.78 -37.02 8.90
N VAL A 487 -12.69 -36.06 8.95
CA VAL A 487 -14.08 -36.26 9.30
C VAL A 487 -14.70 -36.46 7.95
N GLN A 488 -15.04 -37.70 7.65
CA GLN A 488 -15.87 -38.04 6.51
C GLN A 488 -17.20 -37.27 6.66
N SER A 489 -17.32 -36.13 5.98
CA SER A 489 -18.60 -35.45 5.82
C SER A 489 -18.79 -35.10 4.35
N ARG A 490 -19.58 -35.97 3.70
CA ARG A 490 -20.43 -35.81 2.51
C ARG A 490 -20.01 -34.77 1.45
N GLN A 491 -19.62 -35.30 0.28
CA GLN A 491 -19.70 -34.71 -1.07
C GLN A 491 -20.31 -33.29 -1.19
N ASP A 492 -19.47 -32.26 -1.32
CA ASP A 492 -19.90 -30.94 -1.80
C ASP A 492 -20.06 -30.98 -3.33
N GLN A 493 -21.26 -31.32 -3.80
CA GLN A 493 -21.66 -31.20 -5.21
C GLN A 493 -22.22 -29.80 -5.47
N GLN A 494 -21.84 -29.19 -6.61
CA GLN A 494 -22.52 -28.01 -7.12
C GLN A 494 -24.00 -28.32 -7.36
N THR A 495 -24.90 -27.48 -6.85
CA THR A 495 -26.34 -27.68 -7.03
C THR A 495 -26.79 -27.04 -8.33
N ALA A 496 -27.37 -27.80 -9.24
CA ALA A 496 -27.94 -27.23 -10.46
C ALA A 496 -29.17 -26.37 -10.12
N VAL A 497 -29.24 -25.15 -10.65
CA VAL A 497 -30.42 -24.30 -10.49
C VAL A 497 -31.61 -24.89 -11.25
N GLU A 498 -32.76 -24.94 -10.58
CA GLU A 498 -34.01 -25.46 -11.14
C GLU A 498 -34.47 -24.66 -12.37
N ARG A 499 -34.95 -25.39 -13.38
CA ARG A 499 -35.50 -24.85 -14.63
C ARG A 499 -37.02 -25.04 -14.64
N LEU A 500 -37.75 -23.97 -14.89
CA LEU A 500 -39.20 -23.91 -14.82
C LEU A 500 -39.79 -23.58 -16.21
N PRO A 501 -40.73 -24.38 -16.73
CA PRO A 501 -41.42 -24.08 -17.98
C PRO A 501 -42.38 -22.90 -17.83
N ASN A 502 -42.70 -22.22 -18.94
CA ASN A 502 -43.54 -21.02 -18.96
C ASN A 502 -44.85 -21.17 -18.14
N GLU A 503 -45.56 -22.29 -18.25
CA GLU A 503 -46.84 -22.54 -17.56
C GLU A 503 -46.75 -22.41 -16.03
N THR A 504 -45.58 -22.65 -15.45
CA THR A 504 -45.32 -22.53 -14.00
C THR A 504 -44.90 -21.12 -13.56
N THR A 505 -44.67 -20.20 -14.51
CA THR A 505 -44.20 -18.83 -14.23
C THR A 505 -45.33 -17.84 -13.90
N ALA A 506 -46.59 -18.28 -13.97
CA ALA A 506 -47.77 -17.47 -13.68
C ALA A 506 -47.79 -16.86 -12.26
N ASP A 507 -47.01 -17.38 -11.31
CA ASP A 507 -46.78 -16.80 -9.97
C ASP A 507 -45.33 -16.35 -9.74
N PHE A 508 -44.84 -15.45 -10.59
CA PHE A 508 -43.50 -14.86 -10.43
C PHE A 508 -43.31 -14.15 -9.07
N LEU A 509 -44.37 -13.58 -8.49
CA LEU A 509 -44.33 -13.01 -7.14
C LEU A 509 -44.00 -14.07 -6.08
N GLY A 510 -44.59 -15.27 -6.18
CA GLY A 510 -44.25 -16.43 -5.36
C GLY A 510 -42.77 -16.80 -5.48
N LEU A 511 -42.22 -16.82 -6.70
CA LEU A 511 -40.80 -17.09 -6.94
C LEU A 511 -39.88 -16.04 -6.29
N VAL A 512 -40.23 -14.76 -6.42
CA VAL A 512 -39.47 -13.67 -5.78
C VAL A 512 -39.52 -13.80 -4.25
N LYS A 513 -40.66 -14.21 -3.67
CA LYS A 513 -40.77 -14.46 -2.22
C LYS A 513 -39.92 -15.64 -1.75
N GLN A 514 -39.78 -16.69 -2.55
CA GLN A 514 -38.92 -17.84 -2.24
C GLN A 514 -37.43 -17.45 -2.15
N SER A 515 -37.02 -16.36 -2.80
CA SER A 515 -35.66 -15.82 -2.74
C SER A 515 -34.56 -16.82 -3.16
N GLN A 516 -34.87 -17.69 -4.11
CA GLN A 516 -33.92 -18.62 -4.73
C GLN A 516 -33.77 -18.34 -6.23
N PRO A 517 -32.58 -18.55 -6.84
CA PRO A 517 -32.43 -18.46 -8.28
C PRO A 517 -33.28 -19.52 -8.99
N LYS A 518 -33.87 -19.14 -10.12
CA LYS A 518 -34.63 -20.04 -11.02
C LYS A 518 -34.37 -19.65 -12.46
N ILE A 519 -34.32 -20.64 -13.36
CA ILE A 519 -34.26 -20.43 -14.80
C ILE A 519 -35.67 -20.59 -15.35
N LEU A 520 -36.17 -19.58 -16.05
CA LEU A 520 -37.50 -19.55 -16.64
C LEU A 520 -37.36 -19.78 -18.15
N GLU A 521 -38.01 -20.83 -18.65
CA GLU A 521 -37.89 -21.28 -20.03
C GLU A 521 -39.16 -21.00 -20.83
N GLY A 522 -39.00 -20.71 -22.13
CA GLY A 522 -40.12 -20.53 -23.05
C GLY A 522 -40.82 -19.17 -22.96
N LEU A 523 -40.24 -18.21 -22.23
CA LEU A 523 -40.73 -16.83 -22.19
C LEU A 523 -40.43 -16.07 -23.50
N ASP A 524 -41.41 -15.29 -23.97
CA ASP A 524 -41.25 -14.43 -25.14
C ASP A 524 -40.94 -12.99 -24.73
N PHE A 525 -39.66 -12.62 -24.78
CA PHE A 525 -39.20 -11.25 -24.52
C PHE A 525 -38.89 -10.46 -25.79
N GLY A 526 -39.52 -10.82 -26.92
CA GLY A 526 -39.50 -10.06 -28.16
C GLY A 526 -38.55 -10.58 -29.24
N PRO A 527 -38.58 -9.97 -30.45
CA PRO A 527 -37.85 -10.46 -31.62
C PRO A 527 -36.32 -10.27 -31.53
N CYS A 528 -35.78 -9.62 -30.49
CA CYS A 528 -34.35 -9.47 -30.25
C CYS A 528 -33.56 -10.80 -30.36
N ARG A 529 -34.19 -11.93 -29.98
CA ARG A 529 -33.59 -13.28 -30.06
C ARG A 529 -33.18 -13.68 -31.48
N THR A 530 -33.89 -13.19 -32.49
CA THR A 530 -33.59 -13.47 -33.90
C THR A 530 -32.96 -12.28 -34.59
N LEU A 531 -33.34 -11.06 -34.21
CA LEU A 531 -32.89 -9.84 -34.86
C LEU A 531 -31.49 -9.41 -34.46
N TRP A 532 -31.07 -9.57 -33.20
CA TRP A 532 -29.82 -8.98 -32.68
C TRP A 532 -28.55 -9.73 -33.12
N THR A 533 -28.36 -9.88 -34.43
CA THR A 533 -27.09 -10.29 -35.03
C THR A 533 -26.08 -9.14 -34.99
N LYS A 534 -24.79 -9.47 -35.22
CA LYS A 534 -23.72 -8.47 -35.35
C LYS A 534 -24.08 -7.38 -36.36
N GLU A 535 -24.50 -7.78 -37.55
CA GLU A 535 -24.81 -6.88 -38.67
C GLU A 535 -26.03 -6.01 -38.35
N TYR A 536 -27.05 -6.59 -37.70
CA TYR A 536 -28.24 -5.85 -37.31
C TYR A 536 -27.90 -4.78 -36.26
N LEU A 537 -27.20 -5.15 -35.19
CA LEU A 537 -26.82 -4.23 -34.11
C LEU A 537 -25.90 -3.12 -34.63
N SER A 538 -24.87 -3.45 -35.40
CA SER A 538 -23.96 -2.48 -36.04
C SER A 538 -24.71 -1.46 -36.91
N ARG A 539 -25.71 -1.92 -37.67
CA ARG A 539 -26.52 -1.06 -38.55
C ARG A 539 -27.52 -0.21 -37.77
N LYS A 540 -28.23 -0.78 -36.79
CA LYS A 540 -29.30 -0.12 -36.05
C LYS A 540 -28.77 0.88 -35.02
N ILE A 541 -27.79 0.48 -34.22
CA ILE A 541 -27.16 1.34 -33.21
C ILE A 541 -26.19 2.34 -33.87
N GLY A 542 -25.61 1.95 -35.00
CA GLY A 542 -24.66 2.74 -35.78
C GLY A 542 -23.21 2.49 -35.36
N ASN A 543 -22.38 2.11 -36.34
CA ASN A 543 -20.97 1.77 -36.10
C ASN A 543 -20.15 2.87 -35.41
N GLY A 544 -20.47 4.15 -35.68
CA GLY A 544 -19.74 5.30 -35.13
C GLY A 544 -20.12 5.69 -33.70
N ARG A 545 -21.20 5.12 -33.14
CA ARG A 545 -21.67 5.45 -31.79
C ARG A 545 -20.60 5.11 -30.76
N GLN A 546 -20.29 6.03 -29.85
CA GLN A 546 -19.29 5.78 -28.81
C GLN A 546 -19.87 4.98 -27.65
N VAL A 547 -19.13 3.99 -27.18
CA VAL A 547 -19.45 3.17 -26.00
C VAL A 547 -18.23 3.05 -25.10
N VAL A 548 -18.46 2.90 -23.80
CA VAL A 548 -17.41 2.64 -22.81
C VAL A 548 -17.43 1.15 -22.48
N VAL A 549 -16.31 0.48 -22.71
CA VAL A 549 -16.15 -0.97 -22.47
C VAL A 549 -15.05 -1.22 -21.45
N HIS A 550 -15.17 -2.34 -20.75
CA HIS A 550 -14.08 -2.88 -19.95
C HIS A 550 -13.24 -3.75 -20.87
N GLU A 551 -11.95 -3.46 -21.00
CA GLU A 551 -11.01 -4.19 -21.83
C GLU A 551 -9.97 -4.86 -20.94
N ALA A 552 -9.99 -6.20 -20.91
CA ALA A 552 -9.16 -7.03 -20.06
C ALA A 552 -7.90 -7.53 -20.78
N TYR A 553 -6.84 -7.78 -20.01
CA TYR A 553 -5.59 -8.33 -20.57
C TYR A 553 -5.66 -9.85 -20.86
N GLY A 554 -6.64 -10.54 -20.29
CA GLY A 554 -6.88 -11.96 -20.46
C GLY A 554 -8.36 -12.30 -20.26
N ARG A 555 -8.69 -13.58 -20.11
CA ARG A 555 -10.07 -14.05 -20.02
C ARG A 555 -10.73 -13.81 -18.66
N SER A 556 -10.07 -13.15 -17.70
CA SER A 556 -10.68 -12.78 -16.42
C SER A 556 -10.51 -11.30 -16.10
N MET A 557 -11.46 -10.78 -15.31
CA MET A 557 -11.43 -9.44 -14.75
C MET A 557 -11.59 -9.50 -13.23
N ASN A 558 -10.82 -8.69 -12.51
CA ASN A 558 -10.81 -8.60 -11.06
C ASN A 558 -10.56 -7.14 -10.61
N PHE A 559 -11.49 -6.59 -9.82
CA PHE A 559 -11.38 -5.20 -9.33
C PHE A 559 -10.24 -4.97 -8.32
N GLY A 560 -9.85 -6.01 -7.58
CA GLY A 560 -8.72 -5.94 -6.65
C GLY A 560 -7.38 -5.85 -7.38
N ARG A 561 -7.19 -6.68 -8.43
CA ARG A 561 -5.98 -6.68 -9.27
C ARG A 561 -5.96 -5.57 -10.32
N LYS A 562 -7.12 -5.05 -10.72
CA LYS A 562 -7.30 -4.06 -11.79
C LYS A 562 -6.67 -4.50 -13.12
N ASP A 563 -6.95 -5.74 -13.50
CA ASP A 563 -6.48 -6.39 -14.75
C ASP A 563 -7.34 -6.06 -15.98
N PHE A 564 -8.07 -4.93 -15.94
CA PHE A 564 -8.83 -4.36 -17.06
C PHE A 564 -8.82 -2.82 -17.01
N THR A 565 -9.13 -2.18 -18.14
CA THR A 565 -9.26 -0.73 -18.27
C THR A 565 -10.60 -0.31 -18.86
N TYR A 566 -11.03 0.93 -18.60
CA TYR A 566 -12.19 1.53 -19.25
C TYR A 566 -11.75 2.20 -20.55
N VAL A 567 -12.31 1.76 -21.68
CA VAL A 567 -11.95 2.26 -23.01
C VAL A 567 -13.20 2.77 -23.72
N THR A 568 -13.16 4.02 -24.16
CA THR A 568 -14.18 4.56 -25.06
C THR A 568 -13.79 4.23 -26.50
N LYS A 569 -14.64 3.51 -27.21
CA LYS A 569 -14.44 3.17 -28.63
C LYS A 569 -15.76 3.19 -29.39
N SER A 570 -15.68 3.19 -30.72
CA SER A 570 -16.87 3.11 -31.55
C SER A 570 -17.52 1.73 -31.43
N PHE A 571 -18.84 1.68 -31.48
CA PHE A 571 -19.63 0.47 -31.26
C PHE A 571 -19.32 -0.61 -32.29
N GLY A 572 -19.07 -0.23 -33.54
CA GLY A 572 -18.66 -1.16 -34.60
C GLY A 572 -17.33 -1.84 -34.30
N VAL A 573 -16.30 -1.07 -33.90
CA VAL A 573 -14.98 -1.61 -33.55
C VAL A 573 -15.09 -2.55 -32.35
N PHE A 574 -15.82 -2.14 -31.31
CA PHE A 574 -16.08 -3.01 -30.16
C PHE A 574 -16.73 -4.33 -30.56
N LEU A 575 -17.80 -4.30 -31.36
CA LEU A 575 -18.47 -5.50 -31.82
C LEU A 575 -17.54 -6.39 -32.65
N ASP A 576 -16.76 -5.82 -33.57
CA ASP A 576 -15.80 -6.57 -34.36
C ASP A 576 -14.78 -7.31 -33.49
N GLU A 577 -14.16 -6.59 -32.55
CA GLU A 577 -13.15 -7.15 -31.65
C GLU A 577 -13.76 -8.25 -30.76
N ALA A 578 -14.92 -8.01 -30.18
CA ALA A 578 -15.54 -8.95 -29.26
C ALA A 578 -16.02 -10.22 -30.00
N TYR A 579 -16.56 -10.12 -31.22
CA TYR A 579 -16.87 -11.30 -32.04
C TYR A 579 -15.63 -12.09 -32.48
N ASN A 580 -14.48 -11.41 -32.58
CA ASN A 580 -13.19 -12.04 -32.89
C ASN A 580 -12.51 -12.67 -31.66
N GLY A 581 -13.16 -12.68 -30.49
CA GLY A 581 -12.63 -13.26 -29.25
C GLY A 581 -11.86 -12.26 -28.39
N GLY A 582 -12.05 -10.95 -28.61
CA GLY A 582 -11.51 -9.92 -27.73
C GLY A 582 -12.06 -10.04 -26.30
N HIS A 583 -11.20 -9.80 -25.32
CA HIS A 583 -11.53 -9.89 -23.90
C HIS A 583 -12.18 -8.60 -23.41
N GLN A 584 -13.39 -8.33 -23.90
CA GLN A 584 -14.07 -7.06 -23.67
C GLN A 584 -15.47 -7.24 -23.13
N TYR A 585 -15.91 -6.28 -22.33
CA TYR A 585 -17.20 -6.31 -21.69
C TYR A 585 -17.88 -4.94 -21.68
N LEU A 586 -19.05 -4.87 -22.31
CA LEU A 586 -19.96 -3.74 -22.23
C LEU A 586 -21.06 -4.02 -21.20
N ARG A 587 -21.18 -3.12 -20.24
CA ARG A 587 -22.40 -2.88 -19.47
C ARG A 587 -22.89 -1.49 -19.84
N SER A 588 -24.07 -1.37 -20.43
CA SER A 588 -24.58 -0.04 -20.75
C SER A 588 -24.89 0.78 -19.49
N ILE A 589 -24.74 2.09 -19.64
CA ILE A 589 -25.03 3.13 -18.65
C ILE A 589 -25.89 4.21 -19.32
N SER A 590 -26.53 5.07 -18.53
CA SER A 590 -27.37 6.12 -19.11
C SER A 590 -26.60 7.01 -20.06
N VAL A 591 -27.09 7.20 -21.28
CA VAL A 591 -26.45 8.07 -22.29
C VAL A 591 -26.53 9.53 -21.89
N SER A 592 -27.62 9.92 -21.23
CA SER A 592 -27.90 11.33 -20.92
C SER A 592 -27.21 11.83 -19.65
N ASP A 593 -27.13 11.02 -18.59
CA ASP A 593 -26.38 11.36 -17.37
C ASP A 593 -26.05 10.08 -16.56
N PRO A 594 -24.92 9.41 -16.86
CA PRO A 594 -24.53 8.17 -16.17
C PRO A 594 -24.36 8.30 -14.66
N SER A 595 -24.20 9.52 -14.14
CA SER A 595 -24.00 9.78 -12.70
C SER A 595 -25.31 9.98 -11.94
N LYS A 596 -26.42 10.27 -12.64
CA LYS A 596 -27.71 10.60 -12.02
C LYS A 596 -28.86 9.73 -12.48
N LYS A 597 -28.74 9.07 -13.63
CA LYS A 597 -29.79 8.24 -14.21
C LYS A 597 -29.33 6.80 -14.34
N VAL A 598 -30.25 5.91 -14.02
CA VAL A 598 -30.14 4.47 -14.26
C VAL A 598 -30.02 4.18 -15.76
N ALA A 599 -29.37 3.07 -16.12
CA ALA A 599 -29.42 2.55 -17.47
C ALA A 599 -30.87 2.13 -17.82
N ASN A 600 -31.36 2.55 -18.97
CA ASN A 600 -32.69 2.20 -19.47
C ASN A 600 -32.57 1.92 -20.98
N LEU A 601 -32.92 0.71 -21.39
CA LEU A 601 -32.70 0.25 -22.76
C LEU A 601 -33.50 1.09 -23.77
N ASP A 602 -34.72 1.48 -23.42
CA ASP A 602 -35.60 2.27 -24.28
C ASP A 602 -35.06 3.68 -24.52
N LEU A 603 -34.49 4.28 -23.48
CA LEU A 603 -33.93 5.64 -23.54
C LEU A 603 -32.52 5.66 -24.10
N ASP A 604 -31.72 4.64 -23.76
CA ASP A 604 -30.31 4.59 -24.11
C ASP A 604 -30.13 4.00 -25.52
N PHE A 605 -30.95 3.05 -25.96
CA PHE A 605 -30.86 2.44 -27.30
C PHE A 605 -32.23 2.40 -27.99
N PRO A 606 -32.85 3.57 -28.26
CA PRO A 606 -34.19 3.64 -28.85
C PRO A 606 -34.30 2.94 -30.21
N GLU A 607 -33.19 2.76 -30.93
CA GLU A 607 -33.15 2.14 -32.25
C GLU A 607 -33.40 0.63 -32.24
N ILE A 608 -33.18 -0.01 -31.09
CA ILE A 608 -33.37 -1.47 -30.86
C ILE A 608 -34.34 -1.76 -29.70
N ALA A 609 -34.86 -0.73 -29.03
CA ALA A 609 -35.74 -0.85 -27.88
C ALA A 609 -36.99 -1.70 -28.16
N GLN A 610 -37.63 -1.49 -29.32
CA GLN A 610 -38.84 -2.22 -29.72
C GLN A 610 -38.61 -3.72 -29.93
N ASP A 611 -37.36 -4.17 -30.02
CA ASP A 611 -37.02 -5.58 -30.22
C ASP A 611 -37.05 -6.39 -28.91
N PHE A 612 -37.02 -5.72 -27.75
CA PHE A 612 -36.97 -6.35 -26.44
C PHE A 612 -38.08 -5.82 -25.53
N GLY A 613 -38.77 -6.72 -24.83
CA GLY A 613 -39.75 -6.34 -23.82
C GLY A 613 -39.93 -7.46 -22.80
N LEU A 614 -40.14 -7.11 -21.53
CA LEU A 614 -40.44 -8.13 -20.52
C LEU A 614 -41.83 -8.73 -20.77
N PRO A 615 -41.96 -10.07 -20.71
CA PRO A 615 -43.23 -10.75 -20.88
C PRO A 615 -44.17 -10.49 -19.69
N PRO A 616 -45.51 -10.55 -19.87
CA PRO A 616 -46.49 -10.31 -18.81
C PRO A 616 -46.30 -11.15 -17.55
N GLU A 617 -45.73 -12.35 -17.68
CA GLU A 617 -45.39 -13.28 -16.59
C GLU A 617 -44.40 -12.64 -15.60
N LEU A 618 -43.56 -11.70 -16.05
CA LEU A 618 -42.58 -10.97 -15.23
C LEU A 618 -43.07 -9.58 -14.80
N ARG A 619 -44.40 -9.35 -14.79
CA ARG A 619 -45.02 -8.05 -14.51
C ARG A 619 -44.49 -7.36 -13.26
N LEU A 620 -44.15 -8.09 -12.20
CA LEU A 620 -43.57 -7.49 -10.98
C LEU A 620 -42.29 -6.70 -11.29
N ALA A 621 -41.43 -7.22 -12.17
CA ALA A 621 -40.20 -6.54 -12.56
C ALA A 621 -40.47 -5.26 -13.36
N THR A 622 -41.55 -5.23 -14.15
CA THR A 622 -42.02 -4.04 -14.86
C THR A 622 -42.66 -3.02 -13.91
N ASP A 623 -43.53 -3.46 -13.01
CA ASP A 623 -44.26 -2.58 -12.09
C ASP A 623 -43.32 -1.94 -11.03
N THR A 624 -42.21 -2.63 -10.70
CA THR A 624 -41.21 -2.16 -9.73
C THR A 624 -39.85 -1.88 -10.36
N TYR A 625 -39.86 -1.55 -11.66
CA TYR A 625 -38.68 -1.34 -12.49
C TYR A 625 -37.64 -0.39 -11.87
N HIS A 626 -36.37 -0.76 -12.00
CA HIS A 626 -35.24 0.09 -11.64
C HIS A 626 -34.35 0.43 -12.84
N SER A 627 -33.78 -0.56 -13.52
CA SER A 627 -32.83 -0.33 -14.62
C SER A 627 -32.78 -1.52 -15.58
N SER A 628 -32.38 -1.31 -16.83
CA SER A 628 -32.26 -2.37 -17.83
C SER A 628 -30.98 -2.27 -18.67
N PRO A 629 -29.81 -2.59 -18.12
CA PRO A 629 -28.56 -2.49 -18.87
C PRO A 629 -28.41 -3.60 -19.92
N LEU A 630 -28.01 -3.20 -21.12
CA LEU A 630 -27.51 -4.08 -22.18
C LEU A 630 -26.13 -4.62 -21.79
N ARG A 631 -25.95 -5.93 -21.89
CA ARG A 631 -24.69 -6.62 -21.63
C ARG A 631 -24.20 -7.28 -22.91
N ILE A 632 -23.01 -6.89 -23.37
CA ILE A 632 -22.31 -7.56 -24.47
C ILE A 632 -20.95 -8.00 -23.94
N THR A 633 -20.68 -9.31 -23.99
CA THR A 633 -19.50 -9.94 -23.40
C THR A 633 -18.75 -10.69 -24.48
N GLY A 634 -17.51 -10.27 -24.78
CA GLY A 634 -16.54 -11.05 -25.54
C GLY A 634 -15.98 -12.21 -24.70
N ASP A 635 -14.83 -12.78 -25.06
CA ASP A 635 -14.28 -13.97 -24.38
C ASP A 635 -13.65 -13.65 -23.01
N VAL A 636 -14.47 -13.23 -22.04
CA VAL A 636 -14.01 -12.79 -20.72
C VAL A 636 -15.02 -13.12 -19.62
N ALA A 637 -14.53 -13.62 -18.49
CA ALA A 637 -15.27 -13.92 -17.28
C ALA A 637 -15.40 -12.67 -16.39
N MET A 638 -16.59 -12.54 -15.79
CA MET A 638 -16.92 -11.44 -14.88
C MET A 638 -16.47 -11.75 -13.46
N TRP A 639 -15.95 -10.74 -12.75
CA TRP A 639 -15.65 -10.87 -11.32
C TRP A 639 -16.89 -11.29 -10.53
N LEU A 640 -16.66 -11.95 -9.39
CA LEU A 640 -17.70 -12.28 -8.43
C LEU A 640 -18.23 -11.00 -7.76
N HIS A 641 -19.55 -10.78 -7.84
CA HIS A 641 -20.21 -9.61 -7.27
C HIS A 641 -21.59 -9.96 -6.71
N VAL A 642 -22.14 -9.07 -5.88
CA VAL A 642 -23.53 -9.08 -5.43
C VAL A 642 -24.25 -7.85 -5.97
N ASP A 643 -25.55 -7.99 -6.19
CA ASP A 643 -26.45 -6.85 -6.42
C ASP A 643 -27.44 -6.77 -5.25
N ILE A 644 -27.80 -5.55 -4.85
CA ILE A 644 -28.72 -5.32 -3.72
C ILE A 644 -30.18 -5.39 -4.19
N MET A 645 -30.43 -5.12 -5.47
CA MET A 645 -31.73 -5.30 -6.09
C MET A 645 -31.86 -6.68 -6.73
N ALA A 646 -33.09 -7.20 -6.75
CA ALA A 646 -33.40 -8.38 -7.54
C ALA A 646 -33.25 -8.06 -9.03
N ASN A 647 -32.86 -9.07 -9.82
CA ASN A 647 -32.81 -8.90 -11.26
C ASN A 647 -33.22 -10.16 -12.03
N VAL A 648 -33.63 -9.95 -13.27
CA VAL A 648 -33.76 -11.00 -14.27
C VAL A 648 -32.72 -10.79 -15.36
N LEU A 649 -32.01 -11.84 -15.75
CA LEU A 649 -31.03 -11.84 -16.83
C LEU A 649 -31.61 -12.60 -18.03
N CYS A 650 -32.03 -11.86 -19.06
CA CYS A 650 -32.58 -12.41 -20.30
C CYS A 650 -31.44 -12.69 -21.29
N GLN A 651 -31.20 -13.96 -21.60
CA GLN A 651 -30.11 -14.39 -22.47
C GLN A 651 -30.55 -14.37 -23.93
N ILE A 652 -29.95 -13.51 -24.75
CA ILE A 652 -30.40 -13.25 -26.13
C ILE A 652 -29.56 -14.04 -27.12
N GLN A 653 -28.22 -13.92 -27.03
CA GLN A 653 -27.29 -14.59 -27.94
C GLN A 653 -26.11 -15.18 -27.18
N GLY A 654 -25.64 -16.35 -27.63
CA GLY A 654 -24.57 -17.08 -26.97
C GLY A 654 -25.04 -17.73 -25.67
N SER A 655 -24.19 -18.58 -25.10
CA SER A 655 -24.45 -19.22 -23.80
C SER A 655 -23.42 -18.79 -22.76
N LYS A 656 -23.85 -18.71 -21.50
CA LYS A 656 -22.97 -18.40 -20.36
C LYS A 656 -23.09 -19.46 -19.29
N ARG A 657 -21.99 -19.72 -18.60
CA ARG A 657 -21.98 -20.44 -17.33
C ARG A 657 -21.91 -19.43 -16.20
N LEU A 658 -22.75 -19.58 -15.20
CA LEU A 658 -22.73 -18.78 -13.99
C LEU A 658 -22.58 -19.68 -12.78
N ILE A 659 -21.85 -19.17 -11.79
CA ILE A 659 -21.77 -19.75 -10.44
C ILE A 659 -22.37 -18.73 -9.50
N LEU A 660 -23.37 -19.15 -8.74
CA LEU A 660 -24.07 -18.34 -7.77
C LEU A 660 -23.88 -18.90 -6.36
N PHE A 661 -23.85 -18.03 -5.37
CA PHE A 661 -23.76 -18.40 -3.96
C PHE A 661 -24.90 -17.74 -3.18
N PRO A 662 -25.57 -18.47 -2.27
CA PRO A 662 -26.58 -17.90 -1.41
C PRO A 662 -25.99 -16.79 -0.51
N PRO A 663 -26.80 -15.81 -0.07
CA PRO A 663 -26.37 -14.74 0.82
C PRO A 663 -25.70 -15.22 2.12
N ALA A 664 -26.04 -16.42 2.60
CA ALA A 664 -25.43 -17.03 3.79
C ALA A 664 -23.91 -17.30 3.61
N ASP A 665 -23.45 -17.48 2.38
CA ASP A 665 -22.04 -17.72 2.09
C ASP A 665 -21.21 -16.43 2.02
N MET A 666 -21.85 -15.25 2.00
CA MET A 666 -21.21 -13.96 1.73
C MET A 666 -19.99 -13.68 2.62
N VAL A 667 -20.01 -14.14 3.89
CA VAL A 667 -18.89 -13.99 4.83
C VAL A 667 -17.64 -14.81 4.47
N LYS A 668 -17.77 -15.82 3.59
CA LYS A 668 -16.68 -16.69 3.12
C LYS A 668 -16.14 -16.29 1.73
N LEU A 669 -16.81 -15.34 1.07
CA LEU A 669 -16.52 -14.99 -0.33
C LEU A 669 -15.60 -13.77 -0.49
N ASP A 670 -14.88 -13.36 0.56
CA ASP A 670 -13.89 -12.27 0.53
C ASP A 670 -14.40 -10.95 -0.09
N PHE A 671 -15.57 -10.50 0.37
CA PHE A 671 -16.09 -9.16 0.07
C PHE A 671 -15.50 -8.14 1.05
N PRO A 672 -14.73 -7.13 0.59
CA PRO A 672 -14.26 -6.06 1.46
C PRO A 672 -15.43 -5.27 2.09
N PRO A 673 -15.26 -4.68 3.29
CA PRO A 673 -16.31 -3.91 3.94
C PRO A 673 -16.87 -2.77 3.07
N GLY A 674 -18.15 -2.86 2.72
CA GLY A 674 -18.84 -1.88 1.86
C GLY A 674 -18.59 -2.03 0.36
N SER A 675 -17.96 -3.13 -0.06
CA SER A 675 -17.81 -3.49 -1.46
C SER A 675 -18.88 -4.49 -1.86
N THR A 676 -19.46 -4.30 -3.05
CA THR A 676 -20.33 -5.31 -3.69
C THR A 676 -19.57 -6.26 -4.61
N THR A 677 -18.23 -6.19 -4.62
CA THR A 677 -17.36 -7.03 -5.43
C THR A 677 -16.37 -7.79 -4.54
N SER A 678 -16.18 -9.07 -4.84
CA SER A 678 -15.23 -9.96 -4.17
C SER A 678 -13.85 -9.92 -4.83
N ASN A 679 -12.81 -10.23 -4.05
CA ASN A 679 -11.46 -10.43 -4.61
C ASN A 679 -11.23 -11.84 -5.16
N LEU A 680 -12.15 -12.79 -4.93
CA LEU A 680 -12.02 -14.17 -5.39
C LEU A 680 -12.23 -14.28 -6.90
N GLU A 681 -11.51 -15.23 -7.49
CA GLU A 681 -11.67 -15.64 -8.88
C GLU A 681 -12.20 -17.07 -8.91
N ILE A 682 -13.47 -17.20 -9.29
CA ILE A 682 -14.18 -18.49 -9.29
C ILE A 682 -13.94 -19.26 -10.60
N PHE A 683 -13.87 -18.57 -11.73
CA PHE A 683 -13.41 -19.17 -12.99
C PHE A 683 -11.91 -18.95 -13.12
N LYS A 684 -11.12 -20.01 -12.90
CA LYS A 684 -9.67 -19.90 -12.89
C LYS A 684 -9.14 -19.47 -14.26
N ASP A 685 -8.37 -18.39 -14.27
CA ASP A 685 -7.86 -17.74 -15.50
C ASP A 685 -8.99 -17.40 -16.51
N GLY A 686 -10.23 -17.27 -16.01
CA GLY A 686 -11.41 -17.02 -16.82
C GLY A 686 -11.95 -18.21 -17.60
N ASP A 687 -11.44 -19.43 -17.39
CA ASP A 687 -11.96 -20.61 -18.05
C ASP A 687 -13.32 -21.01 -17.46
N PRO A 688 -14.42 -21.00 -18.25
CA PRO A 688 -15.72 -21.46 -17.77
C PRO A 688 -15.72 -22.92 -17.30
N ASN A 689 -14.75 -23.75 -17.67
CA ASN A 689 -14.68 -25.16 -17.28
C ASN A 689 -13.81 -25.44 -16.04
N ASP A 690 -12.99 -24.48 -15.59
CA ASP A 690 -12.13 -24.63 -14.42
C ASP A 690 -12.67 -23.77 -13.26
N ILE A 691 -13.49 -24.39 -12.40
CA ILE A 691 -14.20 -23.71 -11.31
C ILE A 691 -13.49 -23.96 -9.98
N VAL A 692 -13.17 -22.88 -9.28
CA VAL A 692 -12.62 -22.90 -7.92
C VAL A 692 -13.77 -22.95 -6.91
N LEU A 693 -13.87 -24.06 -6.17
CA LEU A 693 -14.82 -24.23 -5.09
C LEU A 693 -14.27 -23.68 -3.77
N ILE A 694 -15.08 -22.91 -3.05
CA ILE A 694 -14.70 -22.33 -1.75
C ILE A 694 -15.23 -23.24 -0.64
N PRO A 695 -14.37 -23.75 0.26
CA PRO A 695 -14.79 -24.68 1.31
C PRO A 695 -15.91 -24.14 2.20
N GLY A 696 -16.93 -24.97 2.44
CA GLY A 696 -18.08 -24.61 3.27
C GLY A 696 -19.01 -23.57 2.65
N THR A 697 -18.96 -23.38 1.33
CA THR A 697 -19.96 -22.61 0.57
C THR A 697 -20.85 -23.57 -0.22
N HIS A 698 -21.98 -23.06 -0.71
CA HIS A 698 -23.04 -23.80 -1.38
C HIS A 698 -23.22 -23.27 -2.82
N PRO A 699 -22.25 -23.52 -3.72
CA PRO A 699 -22.30 -23.02 -5.08
C PRO A 699 -23.44 -23.65 -5.89
N HIS A 700 -24.16 -22.81 -6.61
CA HIS A 700 -25.20 -23.16 -7.55
C HIS A 700 -24.73 -22.91 -8.99
N GLU A 701 -24.81 -23.93 -9.84
CA GLU A 701 -24.40 -23.82 -11.25
C GLU A 701 -25.60 -23.49 -12.16
N VAL A 702 -25.39 -22.57 -13.08
CA VAL A 702 -26.32 -22.21 -14.16
C VAL A 702 -25.62 -22.30 -15.50
N ILE A 703 -26.24 -23.00 -16.45
CA ILE A 703 -25.94 -22.87 -17.88
C ILE A 703 -27.10 -22.14 -18.55
N LEU A 704 -26.86 -20.89 -18.94
CA LEU A 704 -27.86 -20.01 -19.53
C LEU A 704 -27.75 -20.02 -21.06
N ARG A 705 -28.82 -20.42 -21.73
CA ARG A 705 -28.93 -20.59 -23.19
C ARG A 705 -29.75 -19.47 -23.82
N PRO A 706 -29.62 -19.20 -25.13
CA PRO A 706 -30.47 -18.23 -25.82
C PRO A 706 -31.97 -18.52 -25.64
N GLY A 707 -32.70 -17.56 -25.09
CA GLY A 707 -34.12 -17.70 -24.73
C GLY A 707 -34.39 -17.96 -23.26
N ASP A 708 -33.38 -18.29 -22.45
CA ASP A 708 -33.54 -18.46 -21.01
C ASP A 708 -33.62 -17.11 -20.30
N VAL A 709 -34.39 -17.05 -19.22
CA VAL A 709 -34.38 -15.93 -18.27
C VAL A 709 -33.96 -16.45 -16.89
N LEU A 710 -32.84 -15.95 -16.35
CA LEU A 710 -32.40 -16.28 -14.99
C LEU A 710 -32.93 -15.23 -14.01
N PHE A 711 -33.72 -15.65 -13.03
CA PHE A 711 -34.02 -14.82 -11.86
C PHE A 711 -32.88 -14.91 -10.85
N ILE A 712 -32.34 -13.75 -10.45
CA ILE A 712 -31.31 -13.59 -9.43
C ILE A 712 -31.89 -12.78 -8.27
N PRO A 713 -32.11 -13.40 -7.09
CA PRO A 713 -32.59 -12.68 -5.91
C PRO A 713 -31.51 -11.72 -5.35
N PRO A 714 -31.89 -10.74 -4.52
CA PRO A 714 -30.93 -9.85 -3.87
C PRO A 714 -29.84 -10.59 -3.09
N LEU A 715 -28.63 -10.03 -3.07
CA LEU A 715 -27.47 -10.53 -2.33
C LEU A 715 -26.95 -11.92 -2.76
N TRP A 716 -27.50 -12.51 -3.82
CA TRP A 716 -26.90 -13.70 -4.43
C TRP A 716 -25.61 -13.30 -5.13
N ALA A 717 -24.49 -13.74 -4.57
CA ALA A 717 -23.19 -13.48 -5.16
C ALA A 717 -23.07 -14.32 -6.44
N HIS A 718 -22.67 -13.71 -7.54
CA HIS A 718 -22.63 -14.38 -8.82
C HIS A 718 -21.47 -13.91 -9.70
N THR A 719 -21.00 -14.83 -10.53
CA THR A 719 -20.01 -14.61 -11.60
C THR A 719 -20.52 -15.27 -12.88
N ALA A 720 -20.06 -14.81 -14.03
CA ALA A 720 -20.46 -15.36 -15.32
C ALA A 720 -19.27 -15.43 -16.27
N ALA A 721 -19.11 -16.56 -16.96
CA ALA A 721 -18.15 -16.74 -18.05
C ALA A 721 -18.89 -17.22 -19.31
N PRO A 722 -18.61 -16.65 -20.49
CA PRO A 722 -19.23 -17.09 -21.72
C PRO A 722 -18.67 -18.45 -22.14
N LEU A 723 -19.54 -19.34 -22.62
CA LEU A 723 -19.16 -20.66 -23.15
C LEU A 723 -18.74 -20.58 -24.63
N GLN A 724 -18.95 -19.43 -25.25
CA GLN A 724 -18.67 -19.12 -26.66
C GLN A 724 -17.94 -17.77 -26.72
N LYS A 725 -17.38 -17.41 -27.88
CA LYS A 725 -16.59 -16.18 -28.03
C LYS A 725 -17.34 -14.88 -27.70
N MET A 726 -18.67 -14.90 -27.79
CA MET A 726 -19.52 -13.73 -27.64
C MET A 726 -20.84 -14.11 -26.99
N SER A 727 -21.37 -13.19 -26.18
CA SER A 727 -22.70 -13.33 -25.61
C SER A 727 -23.38 -11.97 -25.37
N ILE A 728 -24.67 -11.92 -25.69
CA ILE A 728 -25.53 -10.74 -25.56
C ILE A 728 -26.70 -11.08 -24.63
N ALA A 729 -26.95 -10.20 -23.66
CA ALA A 729 -28.05 -10.33 -22.72
C ALA A 729 -28.55 -8.95 -22.27
N VAL A 730 -29.76 -8.90 -21.75
CA VAL A 730 -30.30 -7.72 -21.05
C VAL A 730 -30.61 -8.13 -19.62
N ASN A 731 -30.06 -7.40 -18.65
CA ASN A 731 -30.56 -7.50 -17.28
C ASN A 731 -31.73 -6.53 -17.12
N VAL A 732 -32.72 -6.89 -16.31
CA VAL A 732 -33.69 -5.94 -15.76
C VAL A 732 -33.67 -6.03 -14.23
N PHE A 733 -33.26 -4.94 -13.59
CA PHE A 733 -33.26 -4.77 -12.15
C PHE A 733 -34.60 -4.19 -11.70
N PHE A 734 -35.10 -4.65 -10.55
CA PHE A 734 -36.36 -4.19 -9.99
C PHE A 734 -36.35 -4.24 -8.46
N ARG A 735 -37.19 -3.42 -7.84
CA ARG A 735 -37.29 -3.30 -6.38
C ARG A 735 -38.23 -4.35 -5.83
N ASN A 736 -37.69 -5.28 -5.04
CA ASN A 736 -38.48 -6.31 -4.37
C ASN A 736 -38.77 -6.00 -2.89
N LEU A 737 -38.20 -4.93 -2.33
CA LEU A 737 -38.45 -4.47 -0.96
C LEU A 737 -39.30 -3.20 -0.95
N THR A 738 -40.29 -3.16 -0.04
CA THR A 738 -41.13 -1.96 0.18
C THR A 738 -40.45 -0.92 1.07
N LYS A 739 -39.50 -1.33 1.92
CA LYS A 739 -38.70 -0.50 2.83
C LYS A 739 -37.30 -1.10 2.99
N GLY A 740 -36.32 -0.27 3.38
CA GLY A 740 -34.96 -0.70 3.73
C GLY A 740 -33.87 -0.31 2.75
N TYR A 741 -34.21 0.08 1.52
CA TYR A 741 -33.24 0.72 0.62
C TYR A 741 -32.78 2.07 1.19
N ALA A 742 -31.49 2.34 1.10
CA ALA A 742 -30.92 3.59 1.58
C ALA A 742 -31.45 4.82 0.82
N ALA A 743 -31.72 5.90 1.56
CA ALA A 743 -32.17 7.16 0.98
C ALA A 743 -31.08 7.80 0.13
N GLY A 744 -31.43 8.25 -1.08
CA GLY A 744 -30.52 8.90 -2.02
C GLY A 744 -30.47 8.18 -3.36
N LYS A 745 -29.50 8.55 -4.20
CA LYS A 745 -29.38 8.01 -5.55
C LYS A 745 -28.64 6.68 -5.53
N ASP A 746 -29.21 5.69 -6.20
CA ASP A 746 -28.54 4.46 -6.59
C ASP A 746 -28.82 4.27 -8.08
N VAL A 747 -27.81 4.49 -8.92
CA VAL A 747 -27.94 4.40 -10.38
C VAL A 747 -27.58 3.01 -10.91
N TYR A 748 -27.01 2.16 -10.05
CA TYR A 748 -26.47 0.86 -10.43
C TYR A 748 -27.22 -0.33 -9.83
N GLY A 749 -27.95 -0.13 -8.73
CA GLY A 749 -28.65 -1.20 -7.99
C GLY A 749 -27.79 -1.86 -6.92
N ASN A 750 -26.66 -1.23 -6.55
CA ASN A 750 -25.61 -1.82 -5.72
C ASN A 750 -25.41 -1.09 -4.39
N ARG A 751 -26.25 -0.09 -4.08
CA ARG A 751 -26.14 0.60 -2.81
C ARG A 751 -26.70 -0.27 -1.70
N ASP A 752 -25.89 -0.49 -0.67
CA ASP A 752 -26.25 -1.28 0.50
C ASP A 752 -27.58 -0.83 1.13
N LEU A 753 -28.25 -1.76 1.80
CA LEU A 753 -29.45 -1.44 2.58
C LEU A 753 -29.11 -0.42 3.68
N GLU A 754 -30.06 0.45 3.98
CA GLU A 754 -29.89 1.55 4.95
C GLU A 754 -29.42 1.05 6.31
N ALA A 755 -29.97 -0.09 6.76
CA ALA A 755 -29.62 -0.71 8.02
C ALA A 755 -28.15 -1.14 8.06
N TYR A 756 -27.58 -1.61 6.94
CA TYR A 756 -26.18 -1.99 6.87
C TYR A 756 -25.26 -0.77 6.79
N GLU A 757 -25.62 0.27 6.02
CA GLU A 757 -24.87 1.54 6.00
C GLU A 757 -24.79 2.19 7.39
N ASN A 758 -25.92 2.21 8.11
CA ASN A 758 -25.99 2.66 9.50
C ASN A 758 -25.17 1.75 10.41
N GLY A 759 -25.37 0.43 10.30
CA GLY A 759 -24.66 -0.56 11.10
C GLY A 759 -23.14 -0.46 10.96
N ARG A 760 -22.62 -0.15 9.77
CA ARG A 760 -21.17 0.10 9.57
C ARG A 760 -20.68 1.32 10.35
N ARG A 761 -21.46 2.41 10.37
CA ARG A 761 -21.14 3.59 11.20
C ARG A 761 -21.19 3.25 12.68
N ASP A 762 -22.16 2.44 13.09
CA ASP A 762 -22.30 2.01 14.47
C ASP A 762 -21.18 1.05 14.90
N VAL A 763 -20.72 0.14 14.04
CA VAL A 763 -19.56 -0.72 14.29
C VAL A 763 -18.31 0.13 14.52
N GLU A 764 -18.08 1.16 13.69
CA GLU A 764 -16.98 2.10 13.88
C GLU A 764 -17.11 2.87 15.21
N LYS A 765 -18.33 3.34 15.54
CA LYS A 765 -18.62 4.03 16.81
C LYS A 765 -18.40 3.12 18.02
N ILE A 766 -18.82 1.86 17.94
CA ILE A 766 -18.61 0.84 18.98
C ILE A 766 -17.12 0.59 19.15
N ALA A 767 -16.38 0.37 18.06
CA ALA A 767 -14.94 0.15 18.10
C ALA A 767 -14.20 1.32 18.78
N ARG A 768 -14.50 2.56 18.38
CA ARG A 768 -13.93 3.77 19.01
C ARG A 768 -14.30 3.96 20.47
N ALA A 769 -15.44 3.43 20.93
CA ALA A 769 -15.80 3.49 22.35
C ALA A 769 -14.84 2.68 23.25
N PHE A 770 -14.03 1.79 22.66
CA PHE A 770 -12.97 1.08 23.36
C PHE A 770 -11.58 1.74 23.20
N ASP A 771 -11.49 2.91 22.56
CA ASP A 771 -10.22 3.65 22.47
C ASP A 771 -9.73 4.01 23.89
N GLY A 772 -8.50 3.61 24.23
CA GLY A 772 -7.93 3.78 25.56
C GLY A 772 -8.22 2.66 26.56
N ILE A 773 -9.01 1.64 26.19
CA ILE A 773 -9.15 0.39 26.94
C ILE A 773 -7.99 -0.56 26.58
N PRO A 774 -7.43 -1.34 27.55
CA PRO A 774 -6.40 -2.34 27.25
C PRO A 774 -6.78 -3.24 26.05
N PRO A 775 -5.87 -3.49 25.10
CA PRO A 775 -6.19 -4.16 23.83
C PRO A 775 -6.78 -5.56 23.98
N ASP A 776 -6.32 -6.32 24.97
CA ASP A 776 -6.83 -7.65 25.29
C ASP A 776 -8.28 -7.61 25.78
N LEU A 777 -8.62 -6.63 26.63
CA LEU A 777 -9.98 -6.40 27.10
C LEU A 777 -10.87 -5.88 25.97
N ALA A 778 -10.41 -4.87 25.21
CA ALA A 778 -11.13 -4.35 24.05
C ALA A 778 -11.41 -5.46 23.04
N HIS A 779 -10.42 -6.29 22.72
CA HIS A 779 -10.57 -7.45 21.85
C HIS A 779 -11.59 -8.46 22.40
N ALA A 780 -11.51 -8.83 23.67
CA ALA A 780 -12.46 -9.75 24.29
C ALA A 780 -13.91 -9.22 24.26
N TYR A 781 -14.11 -7.93 24.58
CA TYR A 781 -15.44 -7.31 24.57
C TYR A 781 -15.98 -7.08 23.15
N LEU A 782 -15.13 -6.68 22.20
CA LEU A 782 -15.53 -6.54 20.79
C LEU A 782 -15.90 -7.89 20.17
N LEU A 783 -15.14 -8.96 20.45
CA LEU A 783 -15.51 -10.31 20.03
C LEU A 783 -16.81 -10.78 20.69
N ARG A 784 -17.05 -10.43 21.95
CA ARG A 784 -18.30 -10.73 22.63
C ARG A 784 -19.49 -10.00 21.99
N LEU A 785 -19.34 -8.72 21.64
CA LEU A 785 -20.34 -7.96 20.89
C LEU A 785 -20.58 -8.55 19.49
N ALA A 786 -19.51 -8.98 18.80
CA ALA A 786 -19.62 -9.65 17.52
C ALA A 786 -20.41 -10.96 17.64
N HIS A 787 -20.16 -11.77 18.68
CA HIS A 787 -20.90 -12.98 18.97
C HIS A 787 -22.38 -12.70 19.31
N GLU A 788 -22.67 -11.63 20.06
CA GLU A 788 -24.06 -11.21 20.31
C GLU A 788 -24.78 -10.79 19.03
N LEU A 789 -24.09 -10.10 18.12
CA LEU A 789 -24.63 -9.73 16.82
C LEU A 789 -24.84 -10.96 15.92
N GLN A 790 -23.90 -11.92 15.95
CA GLN A 790 -24.01 -13.20 15.25
C GLN A 790 -25.24 -13.99 15.73
N SER A 791 -25.44 -14.11 17.05
CA SER A 791 -26.62 -14.77 17.61
C SER A 791 -27.93 -14.06 17.24
N LYS A 792 -27.93 -12.73 17.09
CA LYS A 792 -29.10 -12.01 16.57
C LYS A 792 -29.31 -12.29 15.08
N ALA A 793 -28.24 -12.41 14.30
CA ALA A 793 -28.30 -12.70 12.87
C ALA A 793 -28.88 -14.10 12.59
N GLU A 794 -28.63 -15.08 13.46
CA GLU A 794 -29.19 -16.44 13.36
C GLU A 794 -30.74 -16.46 13.32
N ARG A 795 -31.40 -15.45 13.89
CA ARG A 795 -32.87 -15.31 13.80
C ARG A 795 -33.38 -15.08 12.38
N TYR A 796 -32.50 -14.63 11.49
CA TYR A 796 -32.79 -14.37 10.08
C TYR A 796 -32.20 -15.46 9.16
N ALA A 797 -31.62 -16.53 9.72
CA ALA A 797 -31.11 -17.63 8.94
C ALA A 797 -32.25 -18.26 8.11
N PRO A 798 -32.07 -18.46 6.80
CA PRO A 798 -33.08 -19.10 5.98
C PRO A 798 -33.27 -20.56 6.42
N SER A 799 -34.51 -21.07 6.36
CA SER A 799 -34.84 -22.45 6.75
C SER A 799 -34.29 -23.55 5.82
N TRP A 800 -33.48 -23.19 4.84
CA TRP A 800 -33.00 -24.03 3.74
C TRP A 800 -31.47 -24.00 3.60
N VAL A 801 -30.77 -23.49 4.62
CA VAL A 801 -29.31 -23.53 4.79
C VAL A 801 -28.94 -24.62 5.79
#